data_AF-A0A9X1ILB9-F1
#
_entry.id   AF-A0A9X1ILB9-F1
#
_cell.length_a   1.000
_cell.length_b   1.000
_cell.length_c   1.000
_cell.angle_alpha   90.00
_cell.angle_beta   90.00
_cell.angle_gamma   90.00
#
_symmetry.space_group_name_H-M   'P 1'
#
loop_
_entity.id
_entity.type
_entity.pdbx_description
1 polymer ?
#
loop_
_entity_poly.entity_id
_entity_poly.type
_entity_poly.pdbx_seq_one_letter_code
_entity_poly.pdbx_strand_id
1 'polypeptide(L)'
;MDVTQQINAFPFMDKVDSTLAAAFVELASIKTLKSGEVLAKQFEIGQYLYFLLEGEIAISVPLKDSGKSYNVGAISRPLSPIGWSAFRHPSRYATTFTVTRSATLLAWPIIELQKILDAHHEFASQFLQYVYQESLPVLTNIQNQTKPFFSNESLAFDEIRPLINGETQAYAIKDATALLNYAAFCDTFTQAEIHTLAKKSSILLAHQGDILSQQDQPANGLYLLIKGKVIVSYQTDAGDLITTRSISRAGTVLAWTTQNQTLKNRTSIISSRDSSVLFIKQADLLEIFAENPKFSVKYLYRLIWLVGTHLLAARMRYLSQIANDEVLAVSNVIEQNAALLSVSSPLYKVSELLKSAVTTDEAFGVLYKCLHFGCVLERTISGMCLDILKDLQRENAFYRHLQNVYDNINNLPKETPALDARRLGTELFKQAFQQVPYVIKGLENLPKKAGSLFIYNHLLGSPTNRLPNGFRFSMDAQFIGSMVIDNEYGVSGQRVVRRSKESEFWRDDFYSHFGNLFIDSWEHLTRDTPEYDEFIRQSQETLQQNFPLMISPEGKSFSTQQSPGAFLPHAFELAGSMGEDEPWIVPVAVANFDKRADHNIYTVIIKPAFKLSSKVDYQDKAALDAFLLSYQAEYKSYVDEAVDLSREIRQYPIFSGKNGYRSNVMSLNQIDVEFESDVRELEFHLAYQEYKEPPVAFYGSSTMRLWTDFSKHFSPHNAINLGFGGATLEACVYYFERIILPHKPRSMVIYAGDNDIGNHCDSNRVVELYVELLQKIDKHLPGIPVTLISIKCSPTRLTMRSTIEKANQQIERLARTRPNTQYLDLFSTLLDRQGNIKENLFEGDRLHLNHKAYDLWTEKLLTTAAFIFQK
;
A
#
# COMPACT_ATOMS: atom_id res chain seq x y z
N MET A 1 -19.01 -30.55 37.94
CA MET A 1 -17.93 -29.67 38.46
C MET A 1 -18.57 -28.68 39.42
N ASP A 2 -17.90 -28.35 40.52
CA ASP A 2 -18.37 -27.34 41.47
C ASP A 2 -18.16 -25.95 40.87
N VAL A 3 -19.27 -25.23 40.62
CA VAL A 3 -19.27 -23.87 40.04
C VAL A 3 -18.46 -22.90 40.90
N THR A 4 -18.60 -22.99 42.23
CA THR A 4 -17.93 -22.12 43.20
C THR A 4 -16.43 -22.31 43.12
N GLN A 5 -15.97 -23.57 43.08
CA GLN A 5 -14.55 -23.89 42.98
C GLN A 5 -13.94 -23.35 41.67
N GLN A 6 -14.65 -23.45 40.55
CA GLN A 6 -14.16 -22.95 39.26
C GLN A 6 -14.11 -21.42 39.20
N ILE A 7 -15.10 -20.75 39.78
CA ILE A 7 -15.14 -19.28 39.82
C ILE A 7 -14.05 -18.74 40.73
N ASN A 8 -13.85 -19.33 41.90
CA ASN A 8 -12.78 -18.93 42.82
C ASN A 8 -11.37 -19.16 42.27
N ALA A 9 -11.21 -19.91 41.16
CA ALA A 9 -9.94 -20.07 40.49
C ALA A 9 -9.55 -18.86 39.61
N PHE A 10 -10.47 -17.93 39.35
CA PHE A 10 -10.16 -16.73 38.58
C PHE A 10 -9.34 -15.73 39.42
N PRO A 11 -8.24 -15.16 38.89
CA PRO A 11 -7.39 -14.22 39.64
C PRO A 11 -8.12 -12.96 40.14
N PHE A 12 -9.21 -12.54 39.48
CA PHE A 12 -9.97 -11.37 39.89
C PHE A 12 -10.90 -11.64 41.09
N MET A 13 -11.00 -12.89 41.58
CA MET A 13 -11.84 -13.23 42.74
C MET A 13 -11.13 -13.07 44.08
N ASP A 14 -9.79 -12.98 44.11
CA ASP A 14 -8.96 -13.00 45.33
C ASP A 14 -9.30 -11.90 46.36
N LYS A 15 -9.90 -10.78 45.92
CA LYS A 15 -10.19 -9.59 46.76
C LYS A 15 -11.65 -9.15 46.71
N VAL A 16 -12.55 -10.02 46.27
CA VAL A 16 -13.98 -9.71 46.15
C VAL A 16 -14.67 -9.95 47.50
N ASP A 17 -15.54 -9.04 47.92
CA ASP A 17 -16.31 -9.24 49.15
C ASP A 17 -17.23 -10.47 49.04
N SER A 18 -17.50 -11.13 50.16
CA SER A 18 -18.22 -12.40 50.17
C SER A 18 -19.64 -12.31 49.61
N THR A 19 -20.29 -11.15 49.73
CA THR A 19 -21.66 -10.94 49.25
C THR A 19 -21.68 -10.80 47.73
N LEU A 20 -20.79 -10.00 47.16
CA LEU A 20 -20.61 -9.87 45.72
C LEU A 20 -20.12 -11.18 45.10
N ALA A 21 -19.18 -11.87 45.74
CA ALA A 21 -18.70 -13.17 45.28
C ALA A 21 -19.83 -14.19 45.21
N ALA A 22 -20.69 -14.27 46.25
CA ALA A 22 -21.86 -15.14 46.25
C ALA A 22 -22.84 -14.79 45.12
N ALA A 23 -23.16 -13.50 44.93
CA ALA A 23 -24.05 -13.04 43.85
C ALA A 23 -23.48 -13.35 42.46
N PHE A 24 -22.17 -13.21 42.28
CA PHE A 24 -21.49 -13.51 41.02
C PHE A 24 -21.47 -15.02 40.71
N VAL A 25 -21.31 -15.86 41.74
CA VAL A 25 -21.38 -17.33 41.64
C VAL A 25 -22.80 -17.79 41.34
N GLU A 26 -23.81 -17.25 42.02
CA GLU A 26 -25.22 -17.58 41.80
C GLU A 26 -25.68 -17.27 40.38
N LEU A 27 -25.13 -16.22 39.77
CA LEU A 27 -25.43 -15.83 38.40
C LEU A 27 -24.84 -16.78 37.34
N ALA A 28 -23.80 -17.54 37.69
CA ALA A 28 -23.08 -18.38 36.75
C ALA A 28 -23.74 -19.75 36.56
N SER A 29 -23.59 -20.31 35.36
CA SER A 29 -24.02 -21.69 35.06
C SER A 29 -22.93 -22.47 34.33
N ILE A 30 -22.95 -23.80 34.45
CA ILE A 30 -22.09 -24.68 33.66
C ILE A 30 -22.86 -25.22 32.46
N LYS A 31 -22.25 -25.12 31.28
CA LYS A 31 -22.76 -25.67 30.03
C LYS A 31 -21.77 -26.71 29.50
N THR A 32 -22.22 -27.94 29.32
CA THR A 32 -21.44 -29.01 28.68
C THR A 32 -22.02 -29.29 27.31
N LEU A 33 -21.15 -29.34 26.31
CA LEU A 33 -21.48 -29.57 24.91
C LEU A 33 -20.68 -30.74 24.37
N LYS A 34 -21.29 -31.54 23.50
CA LYS A 34 -20.65 -32.65 22.78
C LYS A 34 -19.97 -32.14 21.52
N SER A 35 -19.03 -32.93 21.00
CA SER A 35 -18.41 -32.69 19.70
C SER A 35 -19.47 -32.50 18.60
N GLY A 36 -19.32 -31.46 17.79
CA GLY A 36 -20.23 -31.09 16.71
C GLY A 36 -21.35 -30.11 17.12
N GLU A 37 -21.59 -29.90 18.41
CA GLU A 37 -22.61 -28.95 18.86
C GLU A 37 -22.16 -27.50 18.69
N VAL A 38 -23.12 -26.63 18.36
CA VAL A 38 -22.89 -25.20 18.17
C VAL A 38 -23.18 -24.46 19.48
N LEU A 39 -22.18 -23.76 20.02
CA LEU A 39 -22.33 -22.96 21.23
C LEU A 39 -23.13 -21.68 20.97
N ALA A 40 -22.81 -21.01 19.85
CA ALA A 40 -23.41 -19.76 19.42
C ALA A 40 -23.13 -19.55 17.93
N LYS A 41 -24.08 -18.97 17.18
CA LYS A 41 -23.89 -18.61 15.77
C LYS A 41 -23.58 -17.13 15.61
N GLN A 42 -22.85 -16.82 14.55
CA GLN A 42 -22.66 -15.43 14.10
C GLN A 42 -24.02 -14.73 13.95
N PHE A 43 -24.08 -13.47 14.41
CA PHE A 43 -25.27 -12.61 14.42
C PHE A 43 -26.39 -13.01 15.37
N GLU A 44 -26.33 -14.14 16.06
CA GLU A 44 -27.27 -14.41 17.16
C GLU A 44 -27.11 -13.36 18.26
N ILE A 45 -28.21 -13.11 18.97
CA ILE A 45 -28.20 -12.23 20.15
C ILE A 45 -27.28 -12.88 21.18
N GLY A 46 -26.27 -12.14 21.61
CA GLY A 46 -25.33 -12.48 22.65
C GLY A 46 -26.03 -12.49 23.99
N GLN A 47 -26.54 -13.65 24.39
CA GLN A 47 -27.22 -13.83 25.68
C GLN A 47 -26.24 -14.08 26.84
N TYR A 48 -25.06 -14.64 26.54
CA TYR A 48 -24.10 -15.07 27.55
C TYR A 48 -22.68 -14.68 27.17
N LEU A 49 -21.86 -14.41 28.17
CA LEU A 49 -20.40 -14.49 28.08
C LEU A 49 -19.99 -15.86 28.61
N TYR A 50 -19.10 -16.55 27.88
CA TYR A 50 -18.61 -17.87 28.29
C TYR A 50 -17.12 -17.85 28.63
N PHE A 51 -16.69 -18.79 29.46
CA PHE A 51 -15.29 -19.12 29.68
C PHE A 51 -15.08 -20.62 29.51
N LEU A 52 -14.08 -21.00 28.72
CA LEU A 52 -13.76 -22.41 28.48
C LEU A 52 -13.13 -23.02 29.74
N LEU A 53 -13.72 -24.06 30.32
CA LEU A 53 -13.08 -24.81 31.42
C LEU A 53 -12.23 -25.95 30.88
N GLU A 54 -12.81 -26.74 29.97
CA GLU A 54 -12.18 -27.90 29.35
C GLU A 54 -12.73 -28.08 27.94
N GLY A 55 -11.92 -28.61 27.02
CA GLY A 55 -12.32 -28.93 25.64
C GLY A 55 -11.71 -28.00 24.60
N GLU A 56 -12.28 -28.01 23.40
CA GLU A 56 -11.83 -27.19 22.28
C GLU A 56 -13.02 -26.71 21.45
N ILE A 57 -12.96 -25.44 21.04
CA ILE A 57 -14.02 -24.77 20.29
C ILE A 57 -13.43 -24.12 19.05
N ALA A 58 -13.87 -24.58 17.88
CA ALA A 58 -13.56 -23.96 16.60
C ALA A 58 -14.38 -22.68 16.40
N ILE A 59 -13.75 -21.71 15.77
CA ILE A 59 -14.32 -20.42 15.41
C ILE A 59 -14.46 -20.40 13.90
N SER A 60 -15.67 -20.13 13.42
CA SER A 60 -15.92 -20.10 11.98
C SER A 60 -16.74 -18.89 11.55
N VAL A 61 -16.57 -18.51 10.29
CA VAL A 61 -17.33 -17.45 9.63
C VAL A 61 -18.17 -18.11 8.53
N PRO A 62 -19.50 -18.20 8.70
CA PRO A 62 -20.40 -18.69 7.68
C PRO A 62 -20.58 -17.64 6.58
N LEU A 63 -20.60 -18.10 5.33
CA LEU A 63 -20.85 -17.25 4.17
C LEU A 63 -22.30 -17.42 3.71
N LYS A 64 -23.03 -16.31 3.60
CA LYS A 64 -24.44 -16.36 3.18
C LYS A 64 -24.64 -16.92 1.78
N ASP A 65 -23.79 -16.52 0.82
CA ASP A 65 -24.02 -16.82 -0.59
C ASP A 65 -23.57 -18.21 -1.04
N SER A 66 -22.63 -18.84 -0.32
CA SER A 66 -22.06 -20.15 -0.71
C SER A 66 -22.45 -21.30 0.21
N GLY A 67 -23.06 -21.02 1.37
CA GLY A 67 -23.31 -22.01 2.41
C GLY A 67 -22.06 -22.63 3.03
N LYS A 68 -20.85 -22.18 2.63
CA LYS A 68 -19.58 -22.63 3.18
C LYS A 68 -19.30 -21.89 4.49
N SER A 69 -18.63 -22.58 5.41
CA SER A 69 -18.12 -21.99 6.64
C SER A 69 -16.61 -22.18 6.68
N TYR A 70 -15.87 -21.10 6.91
CA TYR A 70 -14.41 -21.13 6.98
C TYR A 70 -13.95 -21.11 8.43
N ASN A 71 -13.05 -22.02 8.79
CA ASN A 71 -12.41 -22.02 10.09
C ASN A 71 -11.39 -20.87 10.15
N VAL A 72 -11.57 -19.98 11.12
CA VAL A 72 -10.73 -18.78 11.34
C VAL A 72 -10.09 -18.78 12.74
N GLY A 73 -9.95 -19.95 13.34
CA GLY A 73 -9.22 -20.16 14.60
C GLY A 73 -9.92 -21.14 15.54
N ALA A 74 -9.28 -21.40 16.68
CA ALA A 74 -9.84 -22.23 17.74
C ALA A 74 -9.47 -21.68 19.12
N ILE A 75 -10.24 -22.07 20.13
CA ILE A 75 -10.02 -21.77 21.54
C ILE A 75 -9.94 -23.09 22.28
N SER A 76 -8.78 -23.37 22.88
CA SER A 76 -8.50 -24.58 23.66
C SER A 76 -7.87 -24.29 25.02
N ARG A 77 -7.47 -23.03 25.28
CA ARG A 77 -6.84 -22.63 26.54
C ARG A 77 -7.91 -22.46 27.63
N PRO A 78 -7.76 -23.10 28.80
CA PRO A 78 -8.67 -22.89 29.93
C PRO A 78 -8.79 -21.43 30.31
N LEU A 79 -9.97 -21.05 30.78
CA LEU A 79 -10.41 -19.72 31.19
C LEU A 79 -10.30 -18.64 30.10
N SER A 80 -10.25 -19.03 28.83
CA SER A 80 -10.37 -18.09 27.71
C SER A 80 -11.81 -17.61 27.59
N PRO A 81 -12.05 -16.28 27.47
CA PRO A 81 -13.39 -15.74 27.26
C PRO A 81 -13.89 -16.13 25.87
N ILE A 82 -15.20 -16.28 25.70
CA ILE A 82 -15.87 -16.57 24.43
C ILE A 82 -17.15 -15.73 24.38
N GLY A 83 -17.39 -15.06 23.25
CA GLY A 83 -18.60 -14.27 23.06
C GLY A 83 -18.57 -12.85 23.64
N TRP A 84 -17.39 -12.32 24.00
CA TRP A 84 -17.24 -10.96 24.55
C TRP A 84 -17.66 -9.83 23.59
N SER A 85 -17.89 -10.12 22.30
CA SER A 85 -18.57 -9.20 21.39
C SER A 85 -19.99 -8.82 21.86
N ALA A 86 -20.60 -9.63 22.72
CA ALA A 86 -21.90 -9.35 23.36
C ALA A 86 -21.89 -8.10 24.25
N PHE A 87 -20.74 -7.63 24.74
CA PHE A 87 -20.65 -6.36 25.48
C PHE A 87 -20.97 -5.14 24.61
N ARG A 88 -20.91 -5.26 23.29
CA ARG A 88 -21.17 -4.17 22.37
C ARG A 88 -22.61 -4.25 21.86
N HIS A 89 -23.40 -3.21 22.08
CA HIS A 89 -24.72 -3.06 21.44
C HIS A 89 -24.62 -3.24 19.91
N PRO A 90 -25.50 -4.03 19.26
CA PRO A 90 -26.75 -4.64 19.75
C PRO A 90 -26.58 -6.01 20.41
N SER A 91 -25.41 -6.28 21.01
CA SER A 91 -25.05 -7.50 21.73
C SER A 91 -25.22 -8.72 20.85
N ARG A 92 -24.37 -8.85 19.83
CA ARG A 92 -24.40 -9.99 18.90
C ARG A 92 -23.04 -10.66 18.81
N TYR A 93 -23.04 -11.98 18.61
CA TYR A 93 -21.80 -12.72 18.41
C TYR A 93 -21.21 -12.42 17.03
N ALA A 94 -19.92 -12.09 17.01
CA ALA A 94 -19.19 -11.77 15.77
C ALA A 94 -18.88 -13.00 14.89
N THR A 95 -18.84 -14.20 15.47
CA THR A 95 -18.46 -15.46 14.81
C THR A 95 -19.30 -16.63 15.30
N THR A 96 -19.29 -17.74 14.55
CA THR A 96 -19.88 -19.00 14.98
C THR A 96 -18.86 -19.82 15.78
N PHE A 97 -19.31 -20.41 16.88
CA PHE A 97 -18.51 -21.24 17.78
C PHE A 97 -19.03 -22.68 17.77
N THR A 98 -18.22 -23.63 17.30
CA THR A 98 -18.58 -25.05 17.20
C THR A 98 -17.60 -25.89 18.00
N VAL A 99 -18.12 -26.81 18.80
CA VAL A 99 -17.32 -27.66 19.68
C VAL A 99 -16.65 -28.77 18.85
N THR A 100 -15.32 -28.88 18.89
CA THR A 100 -14.56 -29.91 18.14
C THR A 100 -14.27 -31.15 18.99
N ARG A 101 -14.26 -30.98 20.30
CA ARG A 101 -14.15 -32.02 21.33
C ARG A 101 -15.06 -31.65 22.48
N SER A 102 -15.65 -32.61 23.19
CA SER A 102 -16.54 -32.33 24.32
C SER A 102 -15.99 -31.21 25.19
N ALA A 103 -16.79 -30.15 25.38
CA ALA A 103 -16.35 -28.92 26.02
C ALA A 103 -17.26 -28.57 27.18
N THR A 104 -16.66 -28.12 28.28
CA THR A 104 -17.36 -27.60 29.45
C THR A 104 -17.04 -26.12 29.60
N LEU A 105 -18.07 -25.30 29.76
CA LEU A 105 -17.95 -23.85 29.85
C LEU A 105 -18.66 -23.32 31.09
N LEU A 106 -18.11 -22.25 31.68
CA LEU A 106 -18.88 -21.33 32.52
C LEU A 106 -19.64 -20.35 31.63
N ALA A 107 -20.85 -19.98 32.02
CA ALA A 107 -21.69 -19.03 31.31
C ALA A 107 -22.32 -18.01 32.26
N TRP A 108 -22.16 -16.72 31.96
CA TRP A 108 -22.84 -15.62 32.64
C TRP A 108 -23.83 -14.92 31.70
N PRO A 109 -25.11 -14.75 32.09
CA PRO A 109 -26.06 -13.93 31.34
C PRO A 109 -25.56 -12.49 31.21
N ILE A 110 -25.43 -11.98 29.98
CA ILE A 110 -24.74 -10.71 29.72
C ILE A 110 -25.44 -9.50 30.37
N ILE A 111 -26.78 -9.49 30.36
CA ILE A 111 -27.59 -8.38 30.88
C ILE A 111 -27.41 -8.25 32.39
N GLU A 112 -27.48 -9.37 33.09
CA GLU A 112 -27.36 -9.40 34.54
C GLU A 112 -25.91 -9.21 35.00
N LEU A 113 -24.96 -9.77 34.24
CA LEU A 113 -23.54 -9.47 34.43
C LEU A 113 -23.27 -7.97 34.32
N GLN A 114 -23.84 -7.30 33.32
CA GLN A 114 -23.67 -5.86 33.12
C GLN A 114 -24.19 -5.06 34.32
N LYS A 115 -25.33 -5.45 34.93
CA LYS A 115 -25.85 -4.79 36.13
C LYS A 115 -24.88 -4.88 37.31
N ILE A 116 -24.24 -6.04 37.50
CA ILE A 116 -23.20 -6.20 38.53
C ILE A 116 -22.00 -5.29 38.23
N LEU A 117 -21.54 -5.30 36.97
CA LEU A 117 -20.38 -4.49 36.56
C LEU A 117 -20.64 -2.98 36.71
N ASP A 118 -21.87 -2.53 36.42
CA ASP A 118 -22.28 -1.12 36.57
C ASP A 118 -22.45 -0.70 38.03
N ALA A 119 -22.74 -1.65 38.93
CA ALA A 119 -22.88 -1.40 40.37
C ALA A 119 -21.53 -1.42 41.11
N HIS A 120 -20.56 -2.23 40.65
CA HIS A 120 -19.30 -2.50 41.36
C HIS A 120 -18.07 -2.20 40.47
N HIS A 121 -17.71 -0.91 40.32
CA HIS A 121 -16.69 -0.47 39.36
C HIS A 121 -15.27 -1.02 39.58
N GLU A 122 -14.84 -1.25 40.83
CA GLU A 122 -13.52 -1.83 41.12
C GLU A 122 -13.44 -3.28 40.65
N PHE A 123 -14.43 -4.10 41.04
CA PHE A 123 -14.59 -5.46 40.56
C PHE A 123 -14.71 -5.50 39.04
N ALA A 124 -15.52 -4.61 38.45
CA ALA A 124 -15.70 -4.52 37.01
C ALA A 124 -14.39 -4.22 36.28
N SER A 125 -13.54 -3.35 36.83
CA SER A 125 -12.23 -3.06 36.24
C SER A 125 -11.34 -4.30 36.23
N GLN A 126 -11.27 -5.05 37.33
CA GLN A 126 -10.48 -6.29 37.42
C GLN A 126 -11.01 -7.37 36.47
N PHE A 127 -12.33 -7.54 36.43
CA PHE A 127 -13.00 -8.50 35.54
C PHE A 127 -12.76 -8.17 34.05
N LEU A 128 -13.00 -6.93 33.63
CA LEU A 128 -12.82 -6.52 32.23
C LEU A 128 -11.34 -6.52 31.83
N GLN A 129 -10.45 -6.21 32.76
CA GLN A 129 -9.01 -6.34 32.53
C GLN A 129 -8.62 -7.80 32.25
N TYR A 130 -9.18 -8.75 33.00
CA TYR A 130 -8.98 -10.17 32.76
C TYR A 130 -9.53 -10.59 31.39
N VAL A 131 -10.77 -10.19 31.05
CA VAL A 131 -11.37 -10.46 29.73
C VAL A 131 -10.49 -9.90 28.60
N TYR A 132 -9.99 -8.68 28.75
CA TYR A 132 -9.07 -8.08 27.79
C TYR A 132 -7.79 -8.93 27.66
N GLN A 133 -7.13 -9.27 28.77
CA GLN A 133 -5.87 -10.03 28.76
C GLN A 133 -6.02 -11.41 28.12
N GLU A 134 -7.05 -12.16 28.50
CA GLU A 134 -7.30 -13.50 27.98
C GLU A 134 -7.86 -13.49 26.54
N SER A 135 -8.26 -12.34 26.01
CA SER A 135 -8.60 -12.18 24.58
C SER A 135 -7.35 -12.02 23.68
N LEU A 136 -6.21 -11.59 24.23
CA LEU A 136 -4.99 -11.33 23.45
C LEU A 136 -4.38 -12.59 22.82
N PRO A 137 -4.34 -13.76 23.50
CA PRO A 137 -3.90 -15.01 22.88
C PRO A 137 -4.73 -15.41 21.65
N VAL A 138 -6.05 -15.16 21.67
CA VAL A 138 -6.93 -15.46 20.52
C VAL A 138 -6.54 -14.64 19.29
N LEU A 139 -6.17 -13.37 19.49
CA LEU A 139 -5.68 -12.51 18.41
C LEU A 139 -4.28 -12.92 17.95
N THR A 140 -3.39 -13.27 18.88
CA THR A 140 -2.03 -13.73 18.58
C THR A 140 -2.05 -14.99 17.71
N ASN A 141 -2.90 -15.97 18.06
CA ASN A 141 -3.05 -17.22 17.31
C ASN A 141 -3.43 -16.98 15.84
N ILE A 142 -4.35 -16.05 15.55
CA ILE A 142 -4.74 -15.78 14.16
C ILE A 142 -3.69 -14.97 13.40
N GLN A 143 -3.01 -14.01 14.07
CA GLN A 143 -1.94 -13.24 13.44
C GLN A 143 -0.76 -14.13 13.04
N ASN A 144 -0.41 -15.12 13.88
CA ASN A 144 0.61 -16.13 13.56
C ASN A 144 0.23 -17.04 12.37
N GLN A 145 -1.04 -17.05 11.94
CA GLN A 145 -1.49 -17.79 10.75
C GLN A 145 -1.57 -16.91 9.49
N THR A 146 -1.52 -15.58 9.63
CA THR A 146 -1.55 -14.66 8.49
C THR A 146 -0.19 -14.54 7.82
N LYS A 147 -0.17 -14.38 6.49
CA LYS A 147 1.05 -14.15 5.70
C LYS A 147 1.27 -12.65 5.41
N PRO A 148 2.52 -12.19 5.24
CA PRO A 148 2.82 -10.83 4.75
C PRO A 148 2.17 -10.56 3.37
N PHE A 149 1.80 -9.29 3.12
CA PHE A 149 1.47 -8.82 1.76
C PHE A 149 2.76 -8.62 0.96
N PHE A 150 2.69 -8.56 -0.36
CA PHE A 150 3.85 -8.18 -1.16
C PHE A 150 4.26 -6.73 -0.91
N SER A 151 3.27 -5.85 -0.72
CA SER A 151 3.43 -4.44 -0.35
C SER A 151 3.71 -4.27 1.16
N ASN A 152 4.73 -4.95 1.67
CA ASN A 152 5.04 -4.92 3.10
C ASN A 152 5.82 -3.66 3.49
N GLU A 153 5.11 -2.58 3.84
CA GLU A 153 5.70 -1.29 4.24
C GLU A 153 6.71 -1.39 5.39
N SER A 154 6.58 -2.38 6.26
CA SER A 154 7.56 -2.61 7.34
C SER A 154 8.96 -2.93 6.82
N LEU A 155 9.11 -3.33 5.54
CA LEU A 155 10.38 -3.61 4.88
C LEU A 155 10.92 -2.41 4.08
N ALA A 156 10.18 -1.31 4.00
CA ALA A 156 10.50 -0.16 3.17
C ALA A 156 11.54 0.79 3.80
N PHE A 157 11.94 0.54 5.04
CA PHE A 157 12.86 1.40 5.78
C PHE A 157 14.29 0.90 5.70
N ASP A 158 15.20 1.77 5.27
CA ASP A 158 16.64 1.49 5.29
C ASP A 158 17.14 1.31 6.73
N GLU A 159 16.62 2.13 7.66
CA GLU A 159 16.94 2.04 9.09
C GLU A 159 15.71 2.28 9.96
N ILE A 160 15.54 1.46 11.00
CA ILE A 160 14.57 1.66 12.07
C ILE A 160 15.29 1.75 13.42
N ARG A 161 14.82 2.62 14.31
CA ARG A 161 15.48 2.88 15.60
C ARG A 161 14.47 3.08 16.73
N PRO A 162 14.71 2.54 17.93
CA PRO A 162 13.88 2.84 19.10
C PRO A 162 13.88 4.34 19.41
N LEU A 163 12.70 4.91 19.67
CA LEU A 163 12.59 6.28 20.16
C LEU A 163 12.97 6.32 21.66
N ILE A 164 14.26 6.45 21.95
CA ILE A 164 14.79 6.52 23.32
C ILE A 164 14.63 7.94 23.84
N ASN A 165 13.96 8.10 24.99
CA ASN A 165 13.73 9.39 25.65
C ASN A 165 13.15 10.47 24.70
N GLY A 166 12.17 10.10 23.88
CA GLY A 166 11.55 11.03 22.94
C GLY A 166 11.09 12.32 23.63
N GLU A 167 11.51 13.46 23.08
CA GLU A 167 11.20 14.77 23.65
C GLU A 167 9.67 14.95 23.72
N THR A 168 9.16 15.15 24.94
CA THR A 168 7.75 15.48 25.14
C THR A 168 7.56 16.98 25.28
N GLN A 169 6.53 17.50 24.62
CA GLN A 169 6.20 18.92 24.65
C GLN A 169 4.77 19.12 25.17
N ALA A 170 4.49 20.29 25.73
CA ALA A 170 3.15 20.64 26.16
C ALA A 170 2.23 20.77 24.94
N TYR A 171 1.08 20.10 24.96
CA TYR A 171 0.04 20.30 23.95
C TYR A 171 -1.03 21.24 24.47
N ALA A 172 -1.54 22.13 23.63
CA ALA A 172 -2.64 22.99 24.03
C ALA A 172 -3.87 22.14 24.36
N ILE A 173 -4.46 22.36 25.54
CA ILE A 173 -5.60 21.58 26.04
C ILE A 173 -6.77 21.60 25.04
N LYS A 174 -6.98 22.73 24.35
CA LYS A 174 -8.01 22.87 23.31
C LYS A 174 -7.80 21.87 22.17
N ASP A 175 -6.57 21.75 21.67
CA ASP A 175 -6.24 20.90 20.53
C ASP A 175 -6.22 19.42 20.92
N ALA A 176 -5.75 19.11 22.13
CA ALA A 176 -5.87 17.77 22.73
C ALA A 176 -7.34 17.34 22.88
N THR A 177 -8.20 18.24 23.37
CA THR A 177 -9.64 18.00 23.53
C THR A 177 -10.31 17.77 22.17
N ALA A 178 -9.97 18.55 21.15
CA ALA A 178 -10.50 18.38 19.80
C ALA A 178 -10.10 17.03 19.19
N LEU A 179 -8.83 16.62 19.35
CA LEU A 179 -8.35 15.32 18.88
C LEU A 179 -9.07 14.16 19.58
N LEU A 180 -9.19 14.21 20.90
CA LEU A 180 -9.84 13.17 21.69
C LEU A 180 -11.33 13.07 21.37
N ASN A 181 -12.03 14.20 21.16
CA ASN A 181 -13.42 14.20 20.71
C ASN A 181 -13.60 13.59 19.31
N TYR A 182 -12.59 13.73 18.43
CA TYR A 182 -12.60 13.14 17.10
C TYR A 182 -12.27 11.64 17.09
N ALA A 183 -11.56 11.16 18.12
CA ALA A 183 -11.05 9.80 18.22
C ALA A 183 -12.18 8.78 18.45
N ALA A 184 -12.29 7.80 17.54
CA ALA A 184 -13.26 6.71 17.66
C ALA A 184 -13.12 5.96 19.00
N PHE A 185 -11.91 5.87 19.56
CA PHE A 185 -11.67 5.24 20.85
C PHE A 185 -12.40 5.93 22.00
N CYS A 186 -12.61 7.25 21.94
CA CYS A 186 -13.17 8.05 23.02
C CYS A 186 -14.67 8.38 22.84
N ASP A 187 -15.33 7.78 21.85
CA ASP A 187 -16.72 8.09 21.44
C ASP A 187 -17.76 7.99 22.59
N THR A 188 -17.51 7.16 23.60
CA THR A 188 -18.40 6.99 24.77
C THR A 188 -17.97 7.79 26.00
N PHE A 189 -16.91 8.60 25.90
CA PHE A 189 -16.39 9.39 27.01
C PHE A 189 -17.12 10.73 27.11
N THR A 190 -17.38 11.17 28.33
CA THR A 190 -17.98 12.47 28.62
C THR A 190 -16.96 13.58 28.41
N GLN A 191 -17.44 14.82 28.20
CA GLN A 191 -16.54 15.97 28.03
C GLN A 191 -15.62 16.20 29.24
N ALA A 192 -16.08 15.88 30.46
CA ALA A 192 -15.23 15.95 31.64
C ALA A 192 -14.08 14.93 31.60
N GLU A 193 -14.37 13.69 31.22
CA GLU A 193 -13.35 12.62 31.06
C GLU A 193 -12.34 12.97 29.96
N ILE A 194 -12.82 13.49 28.81
CA ILE A 194 -11.96 13.97 27.71
C ILE A 194 -11.04 15.09 28.20
N HIS A 195 -11.58 16.07 28.94
CA HIS A 195 -10.81 17.19 29.45
C HIS A 195 -9.75 16.76 30.46
N THR A 196 -10.05 15.76 31.29
CA THR A 196 -9.07 15.16 32.21
C THR A 196 -7.92 14.50 31.47
N LEU A 197 -8.19 13.70 30.43
CA LEU A 197 -7.15 13.13 29.56
C LEU A 197 -6.31 14.21 28.89
N ALA A 198 -6.95 15.25 28.35
CA ALA A 198 -6.29 16.35 27.65
C ALA A 198 -5.27 17.08 28.57
N LYS A 199 -5.62 17.33 29.84
CA LYS A 199 -4.73 17.98 30.81
C LYS A 199 -3.45 17.22 31.11
N LYS A 200 -3.50 15.89 31.06
CA LYS A 200 -2.36 15.01 31.35
C LYS A 200 -1.64 14.54 30.08
N SER A 201 -2.02 15.09 28.92
CA SER A 201 -1.44 14.72 27.63
C SER A 201 -0.23 15.59 27.25
N SER A 202 0.66 15.02 26.45
CA SER A 202 1.82 15.68 25.87
C SER A 202 1.93 15.33 24.38
N ILE A 203 2.73 16.08 23.63
CA ILE A 203 3.10 15.74 22.25
C ILE A 203 4.42 14.98 22.29
N LEU A 204 4.48 13.87 21.57
CA LEU A 204 5.69 13.15 21.22
C LEU A 204 5.95 13.33 19.72
N LEU A 205 7.18 13.74 19.37
CA LEU A 205 7.61 13.85 17.98
C LEU A 205 8.39 12.60 17.58
N ALA A 206 8.12 12.08 16.38
CA ALA A 206 8.81 10.95 15.81
C ALA A 206 9.17 11.23 14.37
N HIS A 207 10.42 10.94 14.02
CA HIS A 207 10.96 11.03 12.68
C HIS A 207 10.74 9.73 11.91
N GLN A 208 10.91 9.77 10.59
CA GLN A 208 10.90 8.56 9.77
C GLN A 208 11.86 7.50 10.34
N GLY A 209 11.37 6.27 10.46
CA GLY A 209 12.10 5.12 11.01
C GLY A 209 12.06 5.00 12.54
N ASP A 210 11.54 6.00 13.27
CA ASP A 210 11.42 5.90 14.73
C ASP A 210 10.37 4.87 15.14
N ILE A 211 10.73 3.99 16.06
CA ILE A 211 9.85 3.01 16.69
C ILE A 211 9.27 3.66 17.95
N LEU A 212 8.03 4.11 17.86
CA LEU A 212 7.25 4.74 18.94
C LEU A 212 6.93 3.79 20.10
N SER A 213 6.69 2.53 19.76
CA SER A 213 6.36 1.43 20.68
C SER A 213 6.87 0.15 20.04
N GLN A 214 7.56 -0.71 20.80
CA GLN A 214 8.15 -1.94 20.27
C GLN A 214 7.45 -3.18 20.83
N GLN A 215 7.17 -4.16 19.97
CA GLN A 215 6.61 -5.46 20.38
C GLN A 215 7.46 -6.10 21.50
N ASP A 216 6.78 -6.76 22.45
CA ASP A 216 7.35 -7.45 23.61
C ASP A 216 8.06 -6.57 24.65
N GLN A 217 8.15 -5.25 24.42
CA GLN A 217 8.57 -4.28 25.42
C GLN A 217 7.39 -3.86 26.32
N PRO A 218 7.64 -3.39 27.56
CA PRO A 218 6.59 -2.91 28.45
C PRO A 218 5.76 -1.79 27.83
N ALA A 219 4.43 -1.86 28.00
CA ALA A 219 3.52 -0.80 27.61
C ALA A 219 3.65 0.37 28.60
N ASN A 220 3.93 1.57 28.09
CA ASN A 220 4.29 2.74 28.90
C ASN A 220 3.27 3.89 28.84
N GLY A 221 2.21 3.78 28.03
CA GLY A 221 1.18 4.81 27.93
C GLY A 221 0.17 4.60 26.81
N LEU A 222 -0.64 5.62 26.57
CA LEU A 222 -1.63 5.70 25.49
C LEU A 222 -1.15 6.68 24.42
N TYR A 223 -1.16 6.22 23.17
CA TYR A 223 -0.65 6.94 22.01
C TYR A 223 -1.79 7.14 21.00
N LEU A 224 -2.04 8.38 20.58
CA LEU A 224 -2.97 8.71 19.50
C LEU A 224 -2.28 9.55 18.44
N LEU A 225 -2.42 9.19 17.17
CA LEU A 225 -1.84 9.98 16.08
C LEU A 225 -2.47 11.38 16.03
N ILE A 226 -1.65 12.44 16.04
CA ILE A 226 -2.11 13.82 15.78
C ILE A 226 -1.99 14.10 14.28
N LYS A 227 -0.79 13.93 13.72
CA LYS A 227 -0.44 14.19 12.33
C LYS A 227 0.68 13.24 11.91
N GLY A 228 0.81 12.99 10.61
CA GLY A 228 1.83 12.12 10.03
C GLY A 228 1.25 10.76 9.66
N LYS A 229 2.11 9.75 9.57
CA LYS A 229 1.72 8.38 9.23
C LYS A 229 2.61 7.38 9.96
N VAL A 230 2.00 6.32 10.46
CA VAL A 230 2.68 5.23 11.16
C VAL A 230 2.25 3.87 10.61
N ILE A 231 3.15 2.90 10.70
CA ILE A 231 2.95 1.50 10.33
C ILE A 231 2.89 0.66 11.60
N VAL A 232 1.89 -0.22 11.67
CA VAL A 232 1.74 -1.19 12.75
C VAL A 232 2.28 -2.53 12.28
N SER A 233 3.43 -2.92 12.81
CA SER A 233 4.14 -4.15 12.47
C SER A 233 4.00 -5.21 13.55
N TYR A 234 3.82 -6.46 13.14
CA TYR A 234 3.74 -7.63 14.03
C TYR A 234 4.75 -8.68 13.56
N GLN A 235 5.60 -9.15 14.47
CA GLN A 235 6.50 -10.27 14.19
C GLN A 235 5.83 -11.56 14.67
N THR A 236 5.67 -12.53 13.76
CA THR A 236 5.11 -13.85 14.10
C THR A 236 6.11 -14.71 14.86
N ASP A 237 5.62 -15.78 15.50
CA ASP A 237 6.46 -16.78 16.14
C ASP A 237 7.44 -17.46 15.16
N ALA A 238 7.11 -17.48 13.86
CA ALA A 238 7.96 -18.00 12.80
C ALA A 238 9.04 -17.00 12.35
N GLY A 239 9.00 -15.76 12.86
CA GLY A 239 9.93 -14.68 12.52
C GLY A 239 9.49 -13.78 11.38
N ASP A 240 8.32 -14.03 10.77
CA ASP A 240 7.80 -13.21 9.67
C ASP A 240 7.34 -11.84 10.17
N LEU A 241 7.75 -10.78 9.46
CA LEU A 241 7.33 -9.41 9.77
C LEU A 241 6.08 -9.05 8.96
N ILE A 242 4.97 -8.76 9.64
CA ILE A 242 3.68 -8.47 9.03
C ILE A 242 3.27 -7.03 9.30
N THR A 243 3.13 -6.23 8.25
CA THR A 243 2.38 -4.97 8.35
C THR A 243 0.90 -5.28 8.56
N THR A 244 0.39 -5.02 9.76
CA THR A 244 -1.01 -5.27 10.13
C THR A 244 -1.93 -4.11 9.74
N ARG A 245 -1.45 -2.86 9.87
CA ARG A 245 -2.17 -1.63 9.49
C ARG A 245 -1.23 -0.51 9.10
N SER A 246 -1.75 0.42 8.31
CA SER A 246 -1.10 1.70 8.00
C SER A 246 -2.02 2.86 8.35
N ILE A 247 -1.55 3.75 9.23
CA ILE A 247 -2.40 4.72 9.92
C ILE A 247 -1.89 6.13 9.64
N SER A 248 -2.64 6.91 8.86
CA SER A 248 -2.42 8.35 8.65
C SER A 248 -3.52 9.23 9.26
N ARG A 249 -4.61 8.62 9.75
CA ARG A 249 -5.76 9.34 10.26
C ARG A 249 -5.59 9.78 11.72
N ALA A 250 -5.71 11.09 11.96
CA ALA A 250 -5.70 11.69 13.29
C ALA A 250 -6.72 11.04 14.24
N GLY A 251 -6.39 10.97 15.53
CA GLY A 251 -7.23 10.40 16.59
C GLY A 251 -7.28 8.87 16.61
N THR A 252 -6.52 8.18 15.76
CA THR A 252 -6.40 6.72 15.81
C THR A 252 -5.43 6.30 16.91
N VAL A 253 -5.84 5.35 17.76
CA VAL A 253 -4.99 4.77 18.81
C VAL A 253 -3.90 3.91 18.18
N LEU A 254 -2.66 4.14 18.59
CA LEU A 254 -1.46 3.46 18.09
C LEU A 254 -0.97 2.38 19.06
N ALA A 255 -0.82 2.74 20.34
CA ALA A 255 -0.39 1.88 21.42
C ALA A 255 -1.13 2.28 22.71
N TRP A 256 -1.24 1.36 23.66
CA TRP A 256 -2.03 1.56 24.87
C TRP A 256 -1.50 0.73 26.04
N THR A 257 -1.91 1.12 27.25
CA THR A 257 -1.61 0.43 28.50
C THR A 257 -2.87 0.07 29.27
N THR A 258 -2.75 -0.79 30.29
CA THR A 258 -3.81 -1.10 31.26
C THR A 258 -3.30 -0.86 32.69
N GLN A 259 -4.10 -1.22 33.69
CA GLN A 259 -3.68 -1.26 35.10
C GLN A 259 -2.58 -2.30 35.38
N ASN A 260 -2.38 -3.26 34.47
CA ASN A 260 -1.35 -4.29 34.59
C ASN A 260 -0.03 -3.74 34.05
N GLN A 261 0.88 -3.42 34.97
CA GLN A 261 2.20 -2.87 34.66
C GLN A 261 3.13 -3.87 33.96
N THR A 262 2.79 -5.16 33.96
CA THR A 262 3.55 -6.19 33.23
C THR A 262 3.06 -6.39 31.79
N LEU A 263 2.03 -5.65 31.36
CA LEU A 263 1.53 -5.73 29.98
C LEU A 263 2.64 -5.31 29.01
N LYS A 264 2.89 -6.15 28.02
CA LYS A 264 3.80 -5.88 26.91
C LYS A 264 3.03 -5.38 25.69
N ASN A 265 3.68 -4.54 24.90
CA ASN A 265 3.17 -4.13 23.61
C ASN A 265 3.08 -5.34 22.68
N ARG A 266 1.99 -5.42 21.91
CA ARG A 266 1.76 -6.55 20.99
C ARG A 266 2.32 -6.35 19.60
N THR A 267 2.61 -5.10 19.24
CA THR A 267 3.02 -4.70 17.90
C THR A 267 4.05 -3.60 18.01
N SER A 268 4.92 -3.53 17.02
CA SER A 268 5.81 -2.39 16.83
C SER A 268 5.08 -1.29 16.04
N ILE A 269 5.23 -0.04 16.47
CA ILE A 269 4.66 1.14 15.83
C ILE A 269 5.81 1.96 15.28
N ILE A 270 5.91 2.05 13.95
CA ILE A 270 7.02 2.68 13.24
C ILE A 270 6.50 3.92 12.54
N SER A 271 7.17 5.07 12.70
CA SER A 271 6.80 6.30 11.99
C SER A 271 7.30 6.22 10.55
N SER A 272 6.40 6.32 9.56
CA SER A 272 6.78 6.24 8.13
C SER A 272 7.24 7.57 7.56
N ARG A 273 6.90 8.66 8.26
CA ARG A 273 7.32 10.04 8.00
C ARG A 273 7.37 10.81 9.33
N ASP A 274 7.82 12.06 9.32
CA ASP A 274 7.71 12.93 10.49
C ASP A 274 6.26 12.98 11.00
N SER A 275 6.06 12.57 12.25
CA SER A 275 4.75 12.40 12.89
C SER A 275 4.72 13.02 14.27
N SER A 276 3.55 13.51 14.64
CA SER A 276 3.25 14.02 15.99
C SER A 276 2.19 13.14 16.62
N VAL A 277 2.42 12.74 17.86
CA VAL A 277 1.60 11.77 18.59
C VAL A 277 1.20 12.35 19.93
N LEU A 278 -0.09 12.27 20.27
CA LEU A 278 -0.57 12.59 21.61
C LEU A 278 -0.24 11.42 22.52
N PHE A 279 0.49 11.70 23.60
CA PHE A 279 0.98 10.71 24.54
C PHE A 279 0.50 11.02 25.96
N ILE A 280 -0.08 10.01 26.61
CA ILE A 280 -0.46 10.04 28.03
C ILE A 280 0.28 8.90 28.73
N LYS A 281 1.12 9.23 29.72
CA LYS A 281 1.94 8.24 30.42
C LYS A 281 1.05 7.28 31.22
N GLN A 282 1.54 6.05 31.41
CA GLN A 282 0.85 5.04 32.22
C GLN A 282 0.56 5.55 33.63
N ALA A 283 1.53 6.19 34.30
CA ALA A 283 1.32 6.71 35.66
C ALA A 283 0.17 7.73 35.73
N ASP A 284 0.07 8.65 34.77
CA ASP A 284 -1.01 9.64 34.71
C ASP A 284 -2.37 8.98 34.44
N LEU A 285 -2.43 7.95 33.60
CA LEU A 285 -3.66 7.17 33.38
C LEU A 285 -4.09 6.42 34.65
N LEU A 286 -3.13 5.83 35.37
CA LEU A 286 -3.41 5.12 36.63
C LEU A 286 -3.96 6.06 37.70
N GLU A 287 -3.43 7.29 37.80
CA GLU A 287 -3.95 8.35 38.68
C GLU A 287 -5.41 8.67 38.33
N ILE A 288 -5.70 8.89 37.03
CA ILE A 288 -7.05 9.16 36.55
C ILE A 288 -8.01 7.99 36.88
N PHE A 289 -7.56 6.75 36.74
CA PHE A 289 -8.37 5.57 37.07
C PHE A 289 -8.62 5.40 38.57
N ALA A 290 -7.65 5.76 39.41
CA ALA A 290 -7.81 5.75 40.86
C ALA A 290 -8.81 6.82 41.32
N GLU A 291 -8.78 8.00 40.72
CA GLU A 291 -9.72 9.09 41.03
C GLU A 291 -11.14 8.80 40.50
N ASN A 292 -11.27 8.09 39.38
CA ASN A 292 -12.55 7.75 38.77
C ASN A 292 -12.61 6.28 38.31
N PRO A 293 -12.94 5.34 39.20
CA PRO A 293 -13.05 3.92 38.87
C PRO A 293 -14.06 3.62 37.77
N LYS A 294 -15.14 4.41 37.65
CA LYS A 294 -16.12 4.27 36.57
C LYS A 294 -15.49 4.56 35.21
N PHE A 295 -14.55 5.49 35.13
CA PHE A 295 -13.86 5.78 33.88
C PHE A 295 -12.90 4.67 33.48
N SER A 296 -12.23 4.02 34.45
CA SER A 296 -11.44 2.80 34.19
C SER A 296 -12.25 1.70 33.49
N VAL A 297 -13.47 1.45 33.97
CA VAL A 297 -14.40 0.49 33.35
C VAL A 297 -14.71 0.87 31.89
N LYS A 298 -15.03 2.14 31.62
CA LYS A 298 -15.28 2.62 30.25
C LYS A 298 -14.05 2.43 29.35
N TYR A 299 -12.87 2.78 29.85
CA TYR A 299 -11.61 2.61 29.12
C TYR A 299 -11.36 1.14 28.74
N LEU A 300 -11.59 0.20 29.68
CA LEU A 300 -11.45 -1.23 29.43
C LEU A 300 -12.46 -1.76 28.41
N TYR A 301 -13.71 -1.29 28.42
CA TYR A 301 -14.67 -1.59 27.34
C TYR A 301 -14.17 -1.14 25.97
N ARG A 302 -13.55 0.05 25.89
CA ARG A 302 -12.96 0.54 24.63
C ARG A 302 -11.75 -0.28 24.21
N LEU A 303 -10.94 -0.79 25.13
CA LEU A 303 -9.85 -1.72 24.81
C LEU A 303 -10.36 -3.09 24.31
N ILE A 304 -11.39 -3.65 24.95
CA ILE A 304 -12.03 -4.90 24.49
C ILE A 304 -12.63 -4.72 23.09
N TRP A 305 -13.28 -3.57 22.84
CA TRP A 305 -13.74 -3.20 21.50
C TRP A 305 -12.59 -3.13 20.50
N LEU A 306 -11.49 -2.46 20.84
CA LEU A 306 -10.32 -2.29 19.97
C LEU A 306 -9.69 -3.64 19.59
N VAL A 307 -9.51 -4.53 20.57
CA VAL A 307 -9.02 -5.90 20.33
C VAL A 307 -10.00 -6.68 19.45
N GLY A 308 -11.30 -6.54 19.68
CA GLY A 308 -12.33 -7.14 18.83
C GLY A 308 -12.24 -6.67 17.37
N THR A 309 -12.01 -5.37 17.14
CA THR A 309 -11.78 -4.80 15.80
C THR A 309 -10.50 -5.35 15.17
N HIS A 310 -9.39 -5.44 15.91
CA HIS A 310 -8.14 -5.99 15.40
C HIS A 310 -8.28 -7.49 15.07
N LEU A 311 -9.05 -8.22 15.87
CA LEU A 311 -9.36 -9.63 15.66
C LEU A 311 -10.23 -9.86 14.42
N LEU A 312 -11.21 -8.99 14.18
CA LEU A 312 -11.98 -9.01 12.94
C LEU A 312 -11.06 -8.82 11.73
N ALA A 313 -10.22 -7.78 11.73
CA ALA A 313 -9.30 -7.49 10.64
C ALA A 313 -8.33 -8.66 10.37
N ALA A 314 -7.71 -9.22 11.43
CA ALA A 314 -6.79 -10.35 11.29
C ALA A 314 -7.48 -11.61 10.73
N ARG A 315 -8.71 -11.92 11.18
CA ARG A 315 -9.49 -13.06 10.65
C ARG A 315 -9.90 -12.86 9.21
N MET A 316 -10.29 -11.65 8.82
CA MET A 316 -10.71 -11.36 7.44
C MET A 316 -9.53 -11.38 6.48
N ARG A 317 -8.36 -10.91 6.93
CA ARG A 317 -7.10 -11.09 6.21
C ARG A 317 -6.74 -12.56 6.06
N TYR A 318 -6.84 -13.36 7.12
CA TYR A 318 -6.59 -14.79 7.02
C TYR A 318 -7.59 -15.46 6.06
N LEU A 319 -8.87 -15.08 6.13
CA LEU A 319 -9.92 -15.56 5.24
C LEU A 319 -9.62 -15.25 3.77
N SER A 320 -9.22 -14.01 3.44
CA SER A 320 -8.88 -13.67 2.05
C SER A 320 -7.71 -14.50 1.53
N GLN A 321 -6.72 -14.79 2.37
CA GLN A 321 -5.55 -15.59 2.01
C GLN A 321 -5.88 -17.07 1.80
N ILE A 322 -6.74 -17.67 2.62
CA ILE A 322 -7.11 -19.09 2.46
C ILE A 322 -8.15 -19.30 1.36
N ALA A 323 -9.03 -18.32 1.13
CA ALA A 323 -10.04 -18.37 0.08
C ALA A 323 -9.51 -17.89 -1.27
N ASN A 324 -8.39 -17.15 -1.28
CA ASN A 324 -7.85 -16.42 -2.43
C ASN A 324 -8.92 -15.49 -3.05
N ASP A 325 -9.64 -14.78 -2.17
CA ASP A 325 -10.78 -13.93 -2.50
C ASP A 325 -10.87 -12.76 -1.49
N GLU A 326 -10.36 -11.60 -1.89
CA GLU A 326 -10.39 -10.38 -1.06
C GLU A 326 -11.80 -9.76 -0.99
N VAL A 327 -12.60 -9.91 -2.04
CA VAL A 327 -13.98 -9.39 -2.12
C VAL A 327 -14.84 -10.06 -1.04
N LEU A 328 -14.64 -11.36 -0.85
CA LEU A 328 -15.28 -12.14 0.20
C LEU A 328 -14.99 -11.57 1.59
N ALA A 329 -13.72 -11.30 1.88
CA ALA A 329 -13.30 -10.78 3.18
C ALA A 329 -13.90 -9.40 3.46
N VAL A 330 -13.88 -8.49 2.48
CA VAL A 330 -14.47 -7.15 2.60
C VAL A 330 -15.98 -7.21 2.80
N SER A 331 -16.67 -8.07 2.05
CA SER A 331 -18.12 -8.28 2.19
C SER A 331 -18.47 -8.72 3.61
N ASN A 332 -17.71 -9.65 4.18
CA ASN A 332 -17.90 -10.10 5.55
C ASN A 332 -17.66 -8.99 6.59
N VAL A 333 -16.67 -8.10 6.39
CA VAL A 333 -16.47 -6.95 7.29
C VAL A 333 -17.71 -6.04 7.30
N ILE A 334 -18.24 -5.71 6.12
CA ILE A 334 -19.41 -4.84 5.97
C ILE A 334 -20.64 -5.51 6.59
N GLU A 335 -20.91 -6.77 6.26
CA GLU A 335 -22.02 -7.54 6.80
C GLU A 335 -21.98 -7.64 8.33
N GLN A 336 -20.80 -7.85 8.91
CA GLN A 336 -20.67 -7.93 10.36
C GLN A 336 -20.99 -6.63 11.10
N ASN A 337 -20.93 -5.51 10.38
CA ASN A 337 -21.28 -4.20 10.93
C ASN A 337 -22.65 -3.70 10.44
N ALA A 338 -23.37 -4.46 9.61
CA ALA A 338 -24.62 -4.03 8.98
C ALA A 338 -25.73 -3.67 9.99
N ALA A 339 -25.75 -4.30 11.17
CA ALA A 339 -26.71 -3.97 12.23
C ALA A 339 -26.50 -2.58 12.86
N LEU A 340 -25.31 -2.00 12.71
CA LEU A 340 -24.96 -0.66 13.21
C LEU A 340 -24.75 0.36 12.09
N LEU A 341 -24.49 -0.12 10.87
CA LEU A 341 -24.23 0.71 9.72
C LEU A 341 -25.54 1.26 9.14
N SER A 342 -25.57 2.56 8.86
CA SER A 342 -26.74 3.19 8.21
C SER A 342 -27.08 2.45 6.91
N VAL A 343 -28.36 2.14 6.68
CA VAL A 343 -28.84 1.50 5.44
C VAL A 343 -28.52 2.30 4.17
N SER A 344 -28.26 3.60 4.31
CA SER A 344 -27.83 4.49 3.21
C SER A 344 -26.32 4.58 3.02
N SER A 345 -25.53 3.86 3.83
CA SER A 345 -24.07 3.93 3.76
C SER A 345 -23.58 3.51 2.36
N PRO A 346 -22.66 4.26 1.74
CA PRO A 346 -22.11 3.89 0.44
C PRO A 346 -21.25 2.62 0.51
N LEU A 347 -20.83 2.19 1.71
CA LEU A 347 -20.04 0.97 1.91
C LEU A 347 -20.73 -0.29 1.36
N TYR A 348 -22.07 -0.34 1.34
CA TYR A 348 -22.79 -1.47 0.74
C TYR A 348 -22.55 -1.65 -0.76
N LYS A 349 -22.01 -0.64 -1.45
CA LYS A 349 -21.64 -0.72 -2.87
C LYS A 349 -20.29 -1.40 -3.11
N VAL A 350 -19.41 -1.38 -2.11
CA VAL A 350 -18.00 -1.77 -2.27
C VAL A 350 -17.87 -3.22 -2.74
N SER A 351 -18.59 -4.15 -2.12
CA SER A 351 -18.56 -5.57 -2.49
C SER A 351 -18.94 -5.83 -3.94
N GLU A 352 -19.88 -5.06 -4.50
CA GLU A 352 -20.30 -5.22 -5.89
C GLU A 352 -19.26 -4.62 -6.84
N LEU A 353 -18.74 -3.43 -6.52
CA LEU A 353 -17.74 -2.74 -7.31
C LEU A 353 -16.42 -3.54 -7.41
N LEU A 354 -16.06 -4.30 -6.37
CA LEU A 354 -14.85 -5.13 -6.37
C LEU A 354 -14.94 -6.39 -7.25
N LYS A 355 -16.13 -6.77 -7.75
CA LYS A 355 -16.29 -8.00 -8.57
C LYS A 355 -15.71 -7.86 -9.98
N SER A 356 -15.42 -6.64 -10.43
CA SER A 356 -14.89 -6.36 -11.76
C SER A 356 -13.69 -5.41 -11.69
N ALA A 357 -12.63 -5.73 -12.43
CA ALA A 357 -11.45 -4.87 -12.57
C ALA A 357 -11.81 -3.47 -13.10
N VAL A 358 -12.90 -3.36 -13.89
CA VAL A 358 -13.37 -2.09 -14.46
C VAL A 358 -13.95 -1.16 -13.42
N THR A 359 -14.52 -1.69 -12.34
CA THR A 359 -15.21 -0.92 -11.28
C THR A 359 -14.43 -0.88 -9.96
N THR A 360 -13.24 -1.47 -9.94
CA THR A 360 -12.45 -1.64 -8.72
C THR A 360 -11.92 -0.29 -8.21
N ASP A 361 -11.57 0.65 -9.09
CA ASP A 361 -11.14 1.98 -8.68
C ASP A 361 -12.24 2.77 -7.95
N GLU A 362 -13.48 2.65 -8.41
CA GLU A 362 -14.65 3.25 -7.77
C GLU A 362 -14.87 2.66 -6.38
N ALA A 363 -14.60 1.37 -6.17
CA ALA A 363 -14.66 0.76 -4.85
C ALA A 363 -13.65 1.40 -3.89
N PHE A 364 -12.40 1.58 -4.34
CA PHE A 364 -11.38 2.31 -3.58
C PHE A 364 -11.79 3.77 -3.34
N GLY A 365 -12.38 4.43 -4.33
CA GLY A 365 -12.92 5.78 -4.18
C GLY A 365 -13.96 5.88 -3.07
N VAL A 366 -14.89 4.93 -2.98
CA VAL A 366 -15.88 4.85 -1.88
C VAL A 366 -15.18 4.64 -0.53
N LEU A 367 -14.23 3.71 -0.45
CA LEU A 367 -13.50 3.42 0.79
C LEU A 367 -12.71 4.64 1.29
N TYR A 368 -11.93 5.29 0.43
CA TYR A 368 -11.16 6.48 0.82
C TYR A 368 -12.07 7.66 1.20
N LYS A 369 -13.18 7.85 0.48
CA LYS A 369 -14.16 8.90 0.84
C LYS A 369 -14.76 8.65 2.22
N CYS A 370 -15.13 7.40 2.52
CA CYS A 370 -15.63 7.02 3.84
C CYS A 370 -14.55 7.06 4.92
N LEU A 371 -13.29 6.77 4.61
CA LEU A 371 -12.15 6.86 5.53
C LEU A 371 -11.94 8.28 6.05
N HIS A 372 -12.07 9.27 5.16
CA HIS A 372 -11.81 10.69 5.47
C HIS A 372 -13.07 11.43 5.94
N PHE A 373 -14.22 11.21 5.29
CA PHE A 373 -15.43 12.01 5.48
C PHE A 373 -16.62 11.24 6.05
N GLY A 374 -16.49 9.93 6.27
CA GLY A 374 -17.56 9.09 6.82
C GLY A 374 -17.79 9.30 8.32
N CYS A 375 -18.88 8.73 8.82
CA CYS A 375 -19.11 8.64 10.27
C CYS A 375 -18.05 7.75 10.96
N VAL A 376 -18.01 7.74 12.30
CA VAL A 376 -17.02 6.96 13.08
C VAL A 376 -16.95 5.49 12.64
N LEU A 377 -18.11 4.86 12.43
CA LEU A 377 -18.20 3.46 12.02
C LEU A 377 -17.70 3.26 10.58
N GLU A 378 -18.12 4.11 9.65
CA GLU A 378 -17.69 4.04 8.24
C GLU A 378 -16.18 4.21 8.10
N ARG A 379 -15.58 5.16 8.84
CA ARG A 379 -14.13 5.36 8.86
C ARG A 379 -13.40 4.11 9.35
N THR A 380 -13.93 3.46 10.38
CA THR A 380 -13.35 2.24 10.96
C THR A 380 -13.44 1.07 9.99
N ILE A 381 -14.60 0.86 9.36
CA ILE A 381 -14.80 -0.20 8.36
C ILE A 381 -13.90 0.03 7.15
N SER A 382 -13.86 1.25 6.63
CA SER A 382 -13.07 1.60 5.45
C SER A 382 -11.58 1.35 5.67
N GLY A 383 -11.05 1.73 6.84
CA GLY A 383 -9.66 1.44 7.20
C GLY A 383 -9.36 -0.06 7.21
N MET A 384 -10.22 -0.88 7.83
CA MET A 384 -10.05 -2.34 7.82
C MET A 384 -10.11 -2.93 6.41
N CYS A 385 -11.03 -2.46 5.56
CA CYS A 385 -11.14 -2.92 4.18
C CYS A 385 -9.88 -2.56 3.38
N LEU A 386 -9.37 -1.33 3.50
CA LEU A 386 -8.13 -0.91 2.83
C LEU A 386 -6.92 -1.73 3.30
N ASP A 387 -6.83 -2.05 4.59
CA ASP A 387 -5.77 -2.93 5.12
C ASP A 387 -5.83 -4.35 4.52
N ILE A 388 -7.03 -4.86 4.21
CA ILE A 388 -7.22 -6.18 3.56
C ILE A 388 -6.90 -6.11 2.06
N LEU A 389 -7.21 -4.99 1.41
CA LEU A 389 -7.18 -4.82 -0.06
C LEU A 389 -5.83 -4.35 -0.61
N LYS A 390 -4.75 -4.27 0.18
CA LYS A 390 -3.47 -3.69 -0.26
C LYS A 390 -2.93 -4.27 -1.57
N ASP A 391 -2.90 -5.59 -1.70
CA ASP A 391 -2.37 -6.23 -2.91
C ASP A 391 -3.30 -6.07 -4.12
N LEU A 392 -4.63 -6.03 -3.90
CA LEU A 392 -5.61 -5.70 -4.94
C LEU A 392 -5.53 -4.23 -5.38
N GLN A 393 -5.22 -3.31 -4.46
CA GLN A 393 -5.03 -1.90 -4.79
C GLN A 393 -3.89 -1.70 -5.78
N ARG A 394 -2.78 -2.41 -5.55
CA ARG A 394 -1.65 -2.45 -6.48
C ARG A 394 -2.02 -3.10 -7.81
N GLU A 395 -2.79 -4.20 -7.82
CA GLU A 395 -3.29 -4.78 -9.08
C GLU A 395 -4.15 -3.79 -9.86
N ASN A 396 -5.03 -3.05 -9.17
CA ASN A 396 -5.83 -2.01 -9.79
C ASN A 396 -4.96 -0.88 -10.35
N ALA A 397 -3.92 -0.46 -9.63
CA ALA A 397 -2.95 0.51 -10.13
C ALA A 397 -2.29 0.00 -11.43
N PHE A 398 -1.83 -1.25 -11.45
CA PHE A 398 -1.28 -1.87 -12.66
C PHE A 398 -2.29 -1.90 -13.81
N TYR A 399 -3.52 -2.33 -13.56
CA TYR A 399 -4.61 -2.37 -14.54
C TYR A 399 -4.89 -0.99 -15.15
N ARG A 400 -4.93 0.06 -14.32
CA ARG A 400 -5.12 1.43 -14.78
C ARG A 400 -3.97 1.93 -15.65
N HIS A 401 -2.73 1.56 -15.34
CA HIS A 401 -1.59 1.87 -16.21
C HIS A 401 -1.71 1.14 -17.56
N LEU A 402 -2.22 -0.09 -17.60
CA LEU A 402 -2.48 -0.80 -18.86
C LEU A 402 -3.58 -0.13 -19.70
N GLN A 403 -4.64 0.39 -19.08
CA GLN A 403 -5.64 1.22 -19.76
C GLN A 403 -4.99 2.48 -20.34
N ASN A 404 -4.20 3.18 -19.53
CA ASN A 404 -3.48 4.38 -19.94
C ASN A 404 -2.55 4.11 -21.13
N VAL A 405 -1.81 2.99 -21.12
CA VAL A 405 -0.98 2.56 -22.27
C VAL A 405 -1.84 2.40 -23.52
N TYR A 406 -2.95 1.68 -23.43
CA TYR A 406 -3.83 1.42 -24.57
C TYR A 406 -4.38 2.72 -25.17
N ASP A 407 -4.90 3.60 -24.33
CA ASP A 407 -5.53 4.85 -24.75
C ASP A 407 -4.49 5.82 -25.33
N ASN A 408 -3.31 5.96 -24.71
CA ASN A 408 -2.29 6.86 -25.23
C ASN A 408 -1.77 6.43 -26.60
N ILE A 409 -1.52 5.13 -26.78
CA ILE A 409 -0.98 4.61 -28.05
C ILE A 409 -2.03 4.70 -29.16
N ASN A 410 -3.28 4.31 -28.90
CA ASN A 410 -4.31 4.36 -29.94
C ASN A 410 -4.74 5.78 -30.32
N ASN A 411 -4.55 6.74 -29.43
CA ASN A 411 -4.82 8.15 -29.71
C ASN A 411 -3.63 8.87 -30.37
N LEU A 412 -2.52 8.18 -30.64
CA LEU A 412 -1.43 8.77 -31.41
C LEU A 412 -1.90 9.09 -32.84
N PRO A 413 -1.47 10.25 -33.41
CA PRO A 413 -1.62 10.50 -34.84
C PRO A 413 -1.01 9.37 -35.66
N LYS A 414 -1.65 8.97 -36.76
CA LYS A 414 -1.17 7.88 -37.64
C LYS A 414 0.21 8.15 -38.23
N GLU A 415 0.56 9.43 -38.35
CA GLU A 415 1.83 9.91 -38.88
C GLU A 415 2.97 9.88 -37.84
N THR A 416 2.67 9.52 -36.58
CA THR A 416 3.67 9.43 -35.51
C THR A 416 4.75 8.41 -35.90
N PRO A 417 6.04 8.79 -35.89
CA PRO A 417 7.11 7.85 -36.19
C PRO A 417 7.09 6.64 -35.26
N ALA A 418 7.29 5.45 -35.81
CA ALA A 418 7.24 4.20 -35.04
C ALA A 418 8.25 4.15 -33.89
N LEU A 419 9.37 4.87 -34.01
CA LEU A 419 10.36 5.01 -32.94
C LEU A 419 9.82 5.84 -31.76
N ASP A 420 9.11 6.92 -32.04
CA ASP A 420 8.50 7.77 -30.99
C ASP A 420 7.37 7.03 -30.28
N ALA A 421 6.54 6.31 -31.04
CA ALA A 421 5.49 5.45 -30.47
C ALA A 421 6.07 4.35 -29.58
N ARG A 422 7.17 3.71 -30.00
CA ARG A 422 7.91 2.73 -29.16
C ARG A 422 8.48 3.37 -27.91
N ARG A 423 9.12 4.54 -28.00
CA ARG A 423 9.66 5.24 -26.84
C ARG A 423 8.56 5.57 -25.83
N LEU A 424 7.42 6.11 -26.30
CA LEU A 424 6.27 6.40 -25.45
C LEU A 424 5.71 5.12 -24.80
N GLY A 425 5.49 4.07 -25.61
CA GLY A 425 4.97 2.80 -25.13
C GLY A 425 5.86 2.16 -24.06
N THR A 426 7.17 2.15 -24.29
CA THR A 426 8.15 1.64 -23.33
C THR A 426 8.11 2.39 -22.01
N GLU A 427 8.09 3.72 -22.03
CA GLU A 427 8.00 4.52 -20.79
C GLU A 427 6.70 4.25 -20.03
N LEU A 428 5.56 4.16 -20.72
CA LEU A 428 4.28 3.83 -20.10
C LEU A 428 4.27 2.39 -19.52
N PHE A 429 4.90 1.43 -20.20
CA PHE A 429 5.04 0.07 -19.68
C PHE A 429 6.00 -0.01 -18.49
N LYS A 430 7.09 0.77 -18.47
CA LYS A 430 7.96 0.85 -17.27
C LYS A 430 7.17 1.32 -16.06
N GLN A 431 6.34 2.35 -16.21
CA GLN A 431 5.44 2.82 -15.15
C GLN A 431 4.45 1.73 -14.71
N ALA A 432 3.87 0.99 -15.67
CA ALA A 432 3.01 -0.13 -15.34
C ALA A 432 3.77 -1.21 -14.56
N PHE A 433 4.95 -1.63 -15.01
CA PHE A 433 5.71 -2.72 -14.38
C PHE A 433 6.33 -2.34 -13.03
N GLN A 434 6.46 -1.06 -12.71
CA GLN A 434 6.78 -0.61 -11.35
C GLN A 434 5.71 -1.01 -10.33
N GLN A 435 4.46 -1.25 -10.78
CA GLN A 435 3.34 -1.66 -9.94
C GLN A 435 3.31 -3.16 -9.66
N VAL A 436 4.16 -3.98 -10.28
CA VAL A 436 4.16 -5.45 -10.08
C VAL A 436 5.53 -5.92 -9.61
N PRO A 437 5.60 -6.93 -8.72
CA PRO A 437 6.88 -7.42 -8.24
C PRO A 437 7.58 -8.19 -9.36
N TYR A 438 8.85 -7.86 -9.60
CA TYR A 438 9.65 -8.57 -10.59
C TYR A 438 11.06 -8.85 -10.10
N VAL A 439 11.68 -9.84 -10.74
CA VAL A 439 13.11 -10.11 -10.63
C VAL A 439 13.67 -10.54 -11.99
N ILE A 440 14.80 -9.94 -12.36
CA ILE A 440 15.56 -10.25 -13.55
C ILE A 440 16.94 -10.75 -13.10
N LYS A 441 17.37 -11.90 -13.60
CA LYS A 441 18.69 -12.49 -13.36
C LYS A 441 19.44 -12.67 -14.68
N GLY A 442 20.74 -12.37 -14.69
CA GLY A 442 21.62 -12.68 -15.83
C GLY A 442 21.82 -11.52 -16.81
N LEU A 443 21.66 -10.26 -16.38
CA LEU A 443 21.90 -9.09 -17.24
C LEU A 443 23.34 -9.04 -17.79
N GLU A 444 24.30 -9.59 -17.04
CA GLU A 444 25.69 -9.73 -17.46
C GLU A 444 25.90 -10.61 -18.70
N ASN A 445 24.90 -11.42 -19.07
CA ASN A 445 24.93 -12.27 -20.25
C ASN A 445 24.55 -11.53 -21.54
N LEU A 446 24.10 -10.28 -21.43
CA LEU A 446 23.66 -9.49 -22.56
C LEU A 446 24.84 -9.07 -23.45
N PRO A 447 24.73 -9.20 -24.78
CA PRO A 447 25.75 -8.72 -25.71
C PRO A 447 25.97 -7.20 -25.59
N LYS A 448 27.18 -6.72 -25.90
CA LYS A 448 27.47 -5.28 -25.91
C LYS A 448 26.70 -4.50 -26.99
N LYS A 449 26.32 -5.16 -28.08
CA LYS A 449 25.57 -4.55 -29.20
C LYS A 449 24.08 -4.87 -29.06
N ALA A 450 23.25 -3.86 -29.31
CA ALA A 450 21.80 -3.95 -29.24
C ALA A 450 21.19 -4.86 -30.33
N GLY A 451 21.78 -4.90 -31.53
CA GLY A 451 21.37 -5.72 -32.68
C GLY A 451 21.57 -7.21 -32.47
N SER A 452 20.82 -7.77 -31.52
CA SER A 452 20.81 -9.19 -31.17
C SER A 452 19.40 -9.75 -31.32
N LEU A 453 19.30 -11.05 -31.57
CA LEU A 453 18.06 -11.79 -31.66
C LEU A 453 17.69 -12.33 -30.28
N PHE A 454 16.65 -11.77 -29.68
CA PHE A 454 16.12 -12.19 -28.39
C PHE A 454 15.07 -13.26 -28.61
N ILE A 455 15.35 -14.48 -28.16
CA ILE A 455 14.37 -15.56 -28.13
C ILE A 455 13.78 -15.68 -26.73
N TYR A 456 12.47 -15.86 -26.65
CA TYR A 456 11.79 -15.98 -25.36
C TYR A 456 10.61 -16.95 -25.42
N ASN A 457 10.35 -17.64 -24.31
CA ASN A 457 9.19 -18.49 -24.21
C ASN A 457 7.92 -17.63 -24.01
N HIS A 458 6.85 -17.88 -24.75
CA HIS A 458 5.67 -17.01 -24.77
C HIS A 458 4.56 -17.53 -23.87
N LEU A 459 4.11 -16.71 -22.93
CA LEU A 459 3.12 -17.10 -21.94
C LEU A 459 1.70 -16.60 -22.29
N LEU A 460 0.70 -17.36 -21.85
CA LEU A 460 -0.70 -16.94 -21.85
C LEU A 460 -0.85 -15.65 -21.02
N GLY A 461 -1.78 -14.78 -21.37
CA GLY A 461 -2.07 -13.59 -20.55
C GLY A 461 -3.00 -13.90 -19.39
N SER A 462 -2.75 -13.30 -18.21
CA SER A 462 -3.70 -13.34 -17.08
C SER A 462 -5.07 -12.78 -17.47
N PRO A 463 -6.19 -13.44 -17.09
CA PRO A 463 -7.53 -12.88 -17.28
C PRO A 463 -7.74 -11.52 -16.62
N THR A 464 -7.03 -11.24 -15.51
CA THR A 464 -7.17 -9.98 -14.75
C THR A 464 -6.57 -8.77 -15.49
N ASN A 465 -5.72 -9.00 -16.49
CA ASN A 465 -5.09 -7.93 -17.29
C ASN A 465 -5.87 -7.63 -18.58
N ARG A 466 -7.06 -8.24 -18.78
CA ARG A 466 -7.87 -8.04 -19.98
C ARG A 466 -8.60 -6.69 -19.90
N LEU A 467 -8.41 -5.85 -20.90
CA LEU A 467 -9.09 -4.55 -20.99
C LEU A 467 -10.60 -4.72 -21.29
N PRO A 468 -11.43 -3.69 -21.05
CA PRO A 468 -12.89 -3.79 -21.20
C PRO A 468 -13.34 -4.15 -22.63
N ASN A 469 -12.62 -3.68 -23.64
CA ASN A 469 -12.86 -4.03 -25.05
C ASN A 469 -12.38 -5.43 -25.42
N GLY A 470 -11.78 -6.17 -24.49
CA GLY A 470 -11.28 -7.52 -24.67
C GLY A 470 -9.80 -7.61 -25.04
N PHE A 471 -9.09 -6.49 -25.21
CA PHE A 471 -7.67 -6.44 -25.57
C PHE A 471 -6.80 -7.16 -24.52
N ARG A 472 -5.76 -7.86 -25.01
CA ARG A 472 -4.76 -8.54 -24.19
C ARG A 472 -3.36 -8.22 -24.69
N PHE A 473 -2.53 -7.69 -23.80
CA PHE A 473 -1.13 -7.48 -24.05
C PHE A 473 -0.33 -8.78 -23.91
N SER A 474 0.73 -8.93 -24.71
CA SER A 474 1.79 -9.92 -24.45
C SER A 474 2.70 -9.38 -23.34
N MET A 475 2.36 -9.63 -22.08
CA MET A 475 3.03 -9.01 -20.92
C MET A 475 4.51 -9.36 -20.83
N ASP A 476 4.86 -10.62 -21.11
CA ASP A 476 6.24 -11.09 -21.21
C ASP A 476 7.06 -10.28 -22.22
N ALA A 477 6.55 -10.13 -23.43
CA ALA A 477 7.25 -9.42 -24.49
C ALA A 477 7.35 -7.92 -24.21
N GLN A 478 6.29 -7.30 -23.67
CA GLN A 478 6.35 -5.90 -23.24
C GLN A 478 7.35 -5.70 -22.11
N PHE A 479 7.44 -6.65 -21.18
CA PHE A 479 8.41 -6.62 -20.09
C PHE A 479 9.84 -6.77 -20.60
N ILE A 480 10.11 -7.72 -21.50
CA ILE A 480 11.46 -7.88 -22.09
C ILE A 480 11.85 -6.59 -22.85
N GLY A 481 10.95 -6.05 -23.68
CA GLY A 481 11.22 -4.84 -24.44
C GLY A 481 11.53 -3.62 -23.55
N SER A 482 10.70 -3.38 -22.53
CA SER A 482 10.78 -2.18 -21.69
C SER A 482 11.74 -2.30 -20.50
N MET A 483 11.72 -3.44 -19.80
CA MET A 483 12.44 -3.64 -18.55
C MET A 483 13.79 -4.31 -18.74
N VAL A 484 14.05 -4.98 -19.88
CA VAL A 484 15.35 -5.60 -20.19
C VAL A 484 16.06 -4.82 -21.29
N ILE A 485 15.52 -4.81 -22.51
CA ILE A 485 16.23 -4.30 -23.68
C ILE A 485 16.44 -2.78 -23.59
N ASP A 486 15.37 -2.01 -23.38
CA ASP A 486 15.46 -0.54 -23.38
C ASP A 486 16.33 0.00 -22.24
N ASN A 487 16.25 -0.61 -21.04
CA ASN A 487 17.09 -0.22 -19.91
C ASN A 487 18.59 -0.44 -20.16
N GLU A 488 18.97 -1.43 -20.96
CA GLU A 488 20.38 -1.78 -21.21
C GLU A 488 20.94 -1.10 -22.46
N TYR A 489 20.10 -0.86 -23.47
CA TYR A 489 20.54 -0.34 -24.77
C TYR A 489 20.00 1.05 -25.12
N GLY A 490 19.05 1.59 -24.37
CA GLY A 490 18.37 2.86 -24.68
C GLY A 490 17.50 2.83 -25.94
N VAL A 491 17.20 1.63 -26.45
CA VAL A 491 16.35 1.39 -27.61
C VAL A 491 15.38 0.25 -27.35
N SER A 492 14.11 0.44 -27.71
CA SER A 492 13.11 -0.64 -27.64
C SER A 492 13.29 -1.62 -28.80
N GLY A 493 13.31 -2.91 -28.48
CA GLY A 493 13.32 -3.98 -29.48
C GLY A 493 12.09 -3.94 -30.39
N GLN A 494 12.27 -4.32 -31.65
CA GLN A 494 11.16 -4.66 -32.55
C GLN A 494 10.68 -6.07 -32.28
N ARG A 495 9.38 -6.32 -32.52
CA ARG A 495 8.77 -7.61 -32.26
C ARG A 495 8.21 -8.22 -33.53
N VAL A 496 8.24 -9.54 -33.60
CA VAL A 496 7.40 -10.30 -34.52
C VAL A 496 6.03 -10.52 -33.87
N VAL A 497 4.98 -10.09 -34.54
CA VAL A 497 3.60 -10.14 -34.06
C VAL A 497 2.69 -10.79 -35.08
N ARG A 498 1.78 -11.66 -34.61
CA ARG A 498 0.73 -12.17 -35.48
C ARG A 498 -0.30 -11.10 -35.80
N ARG A 499 -0.86 -11.20 -36.99
CA ARG A 499 -2.04 -10.46 -37.44
C ARG A 499 -3.28 -10.78 -36.59
N SER A 500 -4.19 -9.82 -36.56
CA SER A 500 -5.53 -9.93 -35.98
C SER A 500 -6.28 -11.15 -36.51
N LYS A 501 -6.94 -11.89 -35.61
CA LYS A 501 -8.01 -12.82 -36.00
C LYS A 501 -9.31 -12.04 -36.20
N GLU A 502 -10.32 -12.66 -36.82
CA GLU A 502 -11.63 -12.04 -37.10
C GLU A 502 -12.27 -11.34 -35.88
N SER A 503 -12.03 -11.84 -34.66
CA SER A 503 -12.57 -11.28 -33.41
C SER A 503 -11.63 -10.29 -32.68
N GLU A 504 -10.50 -9.92 -33.27
CA GLU A 504 -9.46 -9.07 -32.66
C GLU A 504 -9.17 -7.81 -33.50
N PHE A 505 -10.21 -7.13 -33.97
CA PHE A 505 -10.07 -5.99 -34.89
C PHE A 505 -9.16 -4.86 -34.37
N TRP A 506 -9.04 -4.70 -33.05
CA TRP A 506 -8.20 -3.69 -32.40
C TRP A 506 -6.69 -4.02 -32.35
N ARG A 507 -6.30 -5.28 -32.62
CA ARG A 507 -4.93 -5.75 -32.33
C ARG A 507 -3.92 -5.16 -33.30
N ASP A 508 -4.19 -5.27 -34.60
CA ASP A 508 -3.33 -4.71 -35.63
C ASP A 508 -3.20 -3.20 -35.51
N ASP A 509 -4.32 -2.49 -35.25
CA ASP A 509 -4.31 -1.05 -35.03
C ASP A 509 -3.33 -0.66 -33.92
N PHE A 510 -3.41 -1.31 -32.76
CA PHE A 510 -2.48 -1.04 -31.66
C PHE A 510 -1.03 -1.36 -32.04
N TYR A 511 -0.76 -2.56 -32.56
CA TYR A 511 0.63 -3.00 -32.79
C TYR A 511 1.31 -2.36 -34.01
N SER A 512 0.53 -1.82 -34.95
CA SER A 512 1.04 -1.15 -36.16
C SER A 512 1.81 0.13 -35.84
N HIS A 513 1.45 0.83 -34.76
CA HIS A 513 2.14 2.04 -34.31
C HIS A 513 3.63 1.81 -34.00
N PHE A 514 4.04 0.59 -33.66
CA PHE A 514 5.41 0.31 -33.21
C PHE A 514 6.36 -0.10 -34.35
N GLY A 515 5.87 -0.24 -35.59
CA GLY A 515 6.66 -0.76 -36.71
C GLY A 515 7.11 -2.20 -36.47
N ASN A 516 6.27 -3.02 -35.84
CA ASN A 516 6.52 -4.43 -35.63
C ASN A 516 6.43 -5.22 -36.94
N LEU A 517 7.10 -6.37 -37.00
CA LEU A 517 7.05 -7.30 -38.12
C LEU A 517 5.79 -8.16 -38.01
N PHE A 518 4.90 -8.09 -38.99
CA PHE A 518 3.64 -8.82 -38.97
C PHE A 518 3.73 -10.14 -39.74
N ILE A 519 3.16 -11.18 -39.15
CA ILE A 519 2.99 -12.50 -39.79
C ILE A 519 1.53 -12.95 -39.73
N ASP A 520 1.04 -13.58 -40.79
CA ASP A 520 -0.33 -14.09 -40.83
C ASP A 520 -0.48 -15.38 -40.01
N SER A 521 0.43 -16.34 -40.22
CA SER A 521 0.43 -17.61 -39.53
C SER A 521 1.82 -18.24 -39.49
N TRP A 522 2.28 -18.59 -38.28
CA TRP A 522 3.50 -19.39 -38.10
C TRP A 522 3.42 -20.76 -38.79
N GLU A 523 2.23 -21.32 -38.94
CA GLU A 523 2.04 -22.65 -39.56
C GLU A 523 2.20 -22.60 -41.09
N HIS A 524 2.00 -21.44 -41.71
CA HIS A 524 2.08 -21.24 -43.16
C HIS A 524 3.39 -20.56 -43.59
N LEU A 525 4.27 -20.24 -42.63
CA LEU A 525 5.55 -19.60 -42.88
C LEU A 525 6.60 -20.66 -43.27
N THR A 526 6.53 -21.18 -44.48
CA THR A 526 7.44 -22.24 -44.96
C THR A 526 8.52 -21.68 -45.87
N ARG A 527 9.74 -22.28 -45.86
CA ARG A 527 10.76 -22.01 -46.88
C ARG A 527 10.12 -22.18 -48.27
N ASP A 528 10.37 -21.24 -49.17
CA ASP A 528 9.80 -21.13 -50.53
C ASP A 528 8.46 -20.38 -50.68
N THR A 529 7.95 -19.76 -49.61
CA THR A 529 6.80 -18.83 -49.73
C THR A 529 7.25 -17.36 -49.76
N PRO A 530 6.57 -16.49 -50.52
CA PRO A 530 6.89 -15.05 -50.53
C PRO A 530 6.82 -14.42 -49.13
N GLU A 531 5.93 -14.93 -48.27
CA GLU A 531 5.78 -14.46 -46.89
C GLU A 531 7.01 -14.80 -46.04
N TYR A 532 7.62 -15.97 -46.26
CA TYR A 532 8.86 -16.36 -45.58
C TYR A 532 10.03 -15.48 -46.04
N ASP A 533 10.18 -15.27 -47.35
CA ASP A 533 11.26 -14.44 -47.90
C ASP A 533 11.17 -12.99 -47.39
N GLU A 534 9.95 -12.44 -47.33
CA GLU A 534 9.71 -11.11 -46.78
C GLU A 534 9.99 -11.03 -45.28
N PHE A 535 9.57 -12.04 -44.51
CA PHE A 535 9.87 -12.13 -43.08
C PHE A 535 11.38 -12.13 -42.82
N ILE A 536 12.15 -12.96 -43.54
CA ILE A 536 13.61 -13.02 -43.42
C ILE A 536 14.22 -11.67 -43.78
N ARG A 537 13.85 -11.10 -44.94
CA ARG A 537 14.38 -9.81 -45.41
C ARG A 537 14.18 -8.69 -44.39
N GLN A 538 12.95 -8.48 -43.91
CA GLN A 538 12.65 -7.44 -42.93
C GLN A 538 13.36 -7.65 -41.58
N SER A 539 13.47 -8.91 -41.15
CA SER A 539 14.16 -9.27 -39.91
C SER A 539 15.67 -9.03 -40.00
N GLN A 540 16.28 -9.35 -41.14
CA GLN A 540 17.70 -9.06 -41.42
C GLN A 540 17.95 -7.55 -41.43
N GLU A 541 17.11 -6.77 -42.11
CA GLU A 541 17.21 -5.30 -42.14
C GLU A 541 17.17 -4.70 -40.73
N THR A 542 16.29 -5.21 -39.88
CA THR A 542 16.17 -4.79 -38.47
C THR A 542 17.48 -5.01 -37.72
N LEU A 543 18.05 -6.22 -37.82
CA LEU A 543 19.28 -6.58 -37.12
C LEU A 543 20.50 -5.84 -37.68
N GLN A 544 20.59 -5.65 -39.00
CA GLN A 544 21.64 -4.88 -39.67
C GLN A 544 21.64 -3.40 -39.26
N GLN A 545 20.46 -2.83 -39.00
CA GLN A 545 20.31 -1.49 -38.42
C GLN A 545 20.65 -1.43 -36.92
N ASN A 546 21.14 -2.53 -36.33
CA ASN A 546 21.49 -2.68 -34.92
C ASN A 546 20.27 -2.49 -33.99
N PHE A 547 19.06 -2.79 -34.47
CA PHE A 547 17.88 -2.87 -33.62
C PHE A 547 17.73 -4.28 -33.02
N PRO A 548 17.42 -4.38 -31.71
CA PRO A 548 17.07 -5.65 -31.10
C PRO A 548 15.80 -6.22 -31.76
N LEU A 549 15.80 -7.52 -32.08
CA LEU A 549 14.64 -8.21 -32.61
C LEU A 549 14.20 -9.31 -31.65
N MET A 550 12.91 -9.35 -31.32
CA MET A 550 12.33 -10.34 -30.42
C MET A 550 11.42 -11.32 -31.15
N ILE A 551 11.67 -12.62 -30.93
CA ILE A 551 10.90 -13.71 -31.54
C ILE A 551 10.61 -14.78 -30.48
N SER A 552 9.36 -15.23 -30.41
CA SER A 552 9.05 -16.44 -29.65
C SER A 552 9.19 -17.67 -30.56
N PRO A 553 10.15 -18.57 -30.31
CA PRO A 553 10.36 -19.75 -31.15
C PRO A 553 9.19 -20.73 -31.05
N GLU A 554 8.32 -20.65 -30.05
CA GLU A 554 7.15 -21.54 -29.91
C GLU A 554 6.01 -21.21 -30.90
N GLY A 555 5.99 -19.99 -31.44
CA GLY A 555 4.91 -19.47 -32.30
C GLY A 555 3.52 -19.37 -31.65
N LYS A 556 3.36 -19.90 -30.43
CA LYS A 556 2.12 -19.97 -29.65
C LYS A 556 2.43 -19.67 -28.18
N SER A 557 1.40 -19.31 -27.42
CA SER A 557 1.51 -19.01 -25.99
C SER A 557 1.06 -20.19 -25.13
N PHE A 558 1.78 -20.48 -24.05
CA PHE A 558 1.50 -21.59 -23.11
C PHE A 558 1.38 -21.11 -21.66
N SER A 559 0.90 -21.96 -20.75
CA SER A 559 1.04 -21.67 -19.32
C SER A 559 2.51 -21.81 -18.90
N THR A 560 2.93 -21.14 -17.81
CA THR A 560 4.31 -21.25 -17.31
C THR A 560 4.75 -22.71 -17.14
N GLN A 561 3.84 -23.57 -16.67
CA GLN A 561 4.13 -24.99 -16.43
C GLN A 561 4.34 -25.79 -17.72
N GLN A 562 3.63 -25.43 -18.80
CA GLN A 562 3.64 -26.13 -20.08
C GLN A 562 4.66 -25.57 -21.08
N SER A 563 5.22 -24.40 -20.79
CA SER A 563 6.22 -23.74 -21.62
C SER A 563 7.63 -24.30 -21.34
N PRO A 564 8.51 -24.40 -22.37
CA PRO A 564 8.23 -24.13 -23.78
C PRO A 564 7.50 -25.28 -24.49
N GLY A 565 6.59 -24.94 -25.39
CA GLY A 565 6.10 -25.80 -26.46
C GLY A 565 7.16 -26.07 -27.52
N ALA A 566 6.76 -26.72 -28.61
CA ALA A 566 7.67 -27.09 -29.70
C ALA A 566 8.29 -25.85 -30.36
N PHE A 567 9.61 -25.85 -30.51
CA PHE A 567 10.32 -24.77 -31.20
C PHE A 567 10.20 -24.91 -32.72
N LEU A 568 9.82 -23.81 -33.36
CA LEU A 568 9.82 -23.61 -34.79
C LEU A 568 11.22 -23.18 -35.26
N PRO A 569 11.62 -23.52 -36.49
CA PRO A 569 12.97 -23.28 -36.97
C PRO A 569 13.25 -21.79 -37.27
N HIS A 570 12.22 -20.97 -37.53
CA HIS A 570 12.35 -19.65 -38.16
C HIS A 570 13.30 -18.65 -37.48
N ALA A 571 13.31 -18.60 -36.15
CA ALA A 571 14.24 -17.71 -35.43
C ALA A 571 15.71 -18.12 -35.65
N PHE A 572 15.95 -19.43 -35.72
CA PHE A 572 17.28 -19.99 -35.94
C PHE A 572 17.66 -19.91 -37.44
N GLU A 573 16.71 -20.17 -38.34
CA GLU A 573 16.91 -19.97 -39.78
C GLU A 573 17.29 -18.52 -40.10
N LEU A 574 16.62 -17.55 -39.48
CA LEU A 574 16.98 -16.13 -39.58
C LEU A 574 18.43 -15.89 -39.15
N ALA A 575 18.83 -16.39 -37.98
CA ALA A 575 20.20 -16.21 -37.50
C ALA A 575 21.23 -16.79 -38.47
N GLY A 576 21.01 -18.03 -38.94
CA GLY A 576 21.89 -18.70 -39.89
C GLY A 576 21.93 -18.03 -41.27
N SER A 577 20.81 -17.44 -41.72
CA SER A 577 20.69 -16.80 -43.04
C SER A 577 21.58 -15.57 -43.21
N MET A 578 22.10 -15.00 -42.12
CA MET A 578 22.94 -13.79 -42.13
C MET A 578 24.43 -14.07 -42.31
N GLY A 579 24.86 -15.33 -42.39
CA GLY A 579 26.26 -15.68 -42.68
C GLY A 579 27.25 -15.09 -41.68
N GLU A 580 28.25 -14.32 -42.16
CA GLU A 580 29.25 -13.66 -41.30
C GLU A 580 28.66 -12.57 -40.39
N ASP A 581 27.52 -11.98 -40.79
CA ASP A 581 26.80 -10.95 -40.02
C ASP A 581 25.76 -11.56 -39.06
N GLU A 582 25.84 -12.87 -38.80
CA GLU A 582 24.98 -13.59 -37.85
C GLU A 582 24.77 -12.80 -36.54
N PRO A 583 23.55 -12.65 -36.02
CA PRO A 583 23.29 -11.96 -34.76
C PRO A 583 23.68 -12.82 -33.55
N TRP A 584 23.80 -12.23 -32.37
CA TRP A 584 23.80 -13.03 -31.14
C TRP A 584 22.37 -13.50 -30.84
N ILE A 585 22.19 -14.78 -30.55
CA ILE A 585 20.93 -15.31 -30.02
C ILE A 585 20.98 -15.20 -28.50
N VAL A 586 20.07 -14.43 -27.91
CA VAL A 586 19.95 -14.20 -26.48
C VAL A 586 18.74 -14.98 -25.93
N PRO A 587 18.95 -16.05 -25.15
CA PRO A 587 17.86 -16.82 -24.56
C PRO A 587 17.30 -16.14 -23.31
N VAL A 588 16.00 -15.87 -23.30
CA VAL A 588 15.29 -15.19 -22.21
C VAL A 588 14.13 -16.05 -21.72
N ALA A 589 14.32 -16.75 -20.60
CA ALA A 589 13.27 -17.53 -19.97
C ALA A 589 12.42 -16.66 -19.05
N VAL A 590 11.10 -16.75 -19.19
CA VAL A 590 10.13 -16.00 -18.38
C VAL A 590 9.16 -16.93 -17.65
N ALA A 591 8.77 -16.54 -16.44
CA ALA A 591 7.80 -17.27 -15.62
C ALA A 591 6.77 -16.33 -14.96
N ASN A 592 5.57 -16.86 -14.75
CA ASN A 592 4.44 -16.28 -14.03
C ASN A 592 3.70 -15.10 -14.68
N PHE A 593 4.04 -14.71 -15.91
CA PHE A 593 3.28 -13.68 -16.64
C PHE A 593 1.84 -14.12 -16.99
N ASP A 594 1.54 -15.43 -16.93
CA ASP A 594 0.20 -16.01 -17.08
C ASP A 594 -0.62 -16.01 -15.78
N LYS A 595 -0.01 -15.62 -14.66
CA LYS A 595 -0.67 -15.60 -13.35
C LYS A 595 -1.08 -14.18 -12.96
N ARG A 596 -2.00 -14.10 -12.00
CA ARG A 596 -2.44 -12.84 -11.39
C ARG A 596 -1.24 -12.11 -10.77
N ALA A 597 -1.09 -10.83 -11.09
CA ALA A 597 0.12 -10.05 -10.79
C ALA A 597 0.28 -9.72 -9.30
N ASP A 598 -0.79 -9.79 -8.52
CA ASP A 598 -0.78 -9.53 -7.09
C ASP A 598 -0.28 -10.71 -6.24
N HIS A 599 -0.38 -11.94 -6.74
CA HIS A 599 -0.03 -13.17 -6.02
C HIS A 599 1.32 -13.79 -6.45
N ASN A 600 2.00 -13.20 -7.44
CA ASN A 600 3.15 -13.81 -8.12
C ASN A 600 4.22 -12.78 -8.48
N ILE A 601 5.46 -13.24 -8.66
CA ILE A 601 6.59 -12.41 -9.07
C ILE A 601 6.91 -12.70 -10.53
N TYR A 602 6.88 -11.67 -11.36
CA TYR A 602 7.32 -11.75 -12.76
C TYR A 602 8.82 -12.00 -12.78
N THR A 603 9.21 -13.15 -13.33
CA THR A 603 10.59 -13.62 -13.23
C THR A 603 11.19 -13.80 -14.60
N VAL A 604 12.39 -13.26 -14.80
CA VAL A 604 13.15 -13.33 -16.06
C VAL A 604 14.55 -13.87 -15.77
N ILE A 605 14.97 -14.86 -16.56
CA ILE A 605 16.33 -15.39 -16.55
C ILE A 605 16.91 -15.24 -17.95
N ILE A 606 18.06 -14.57 -18.03
CA ILE A 606 18.80 -14.35 -19.27
C ILE A 606 20.01 -15.28 -19.25
N LYS A 607 20.15 -16.13 -20.27
CA LYS A 607 21.28 -17.07 -20.40
C LYS A 607 22.36 -16.51 -21.32
N PRO A 608 23.60 -17.04 -21.26
CA PRO A 608 24.68 -16.63 -22.16
C PRO A 608 24.25 -16.66 -23.63
N ALA A 609 24.48 -15.54 -24.32
CA ALA A 609 24.20 -15.44 -25.73
C ALA A 609 25.12 -16.35 -26.56
N PHE A 610 24.64 -16.87 -27.68
CA PHE A 610 25.41 -17.75 -28.57
C PHE A 610 25.20 -17.42 -30.05
N LYS A 611 26.11 -17.94 -30.88
CA LYS A 611 25.99 -17.97 -32.35
C LYS A 611 25.42 -19.31 -32.77
N LEU A 612 24.41 -19.35 -33.61
CA LEU A 612 23.84 -20.61 -34.12
C LEU A 612 24.90 -21.44 -34.85
N SER A 613 25.77 -20.78 -35.64
CA SER A 613 26.90 -21.42 -36.33
C SER A 613 27.86 -22.19 -35.40
N SER A 614 27.91 -21.83 -34.12
CA SER A 614 28.70 -22.55 -33.09
C SER A 614 28.02 -23.81 -32.54
N LYS A 615 26.75 -24.03 -32.87
CA LYS A 615 25.90 -25.09 -32.31
C LYS A 615 25.42 -26.09 -33.35
N VAL A 616 25.01 -25.63 -34.53
CA VAL A 616 24.42 -26.48 -35.57
C VAL A 616 24.59 -25.84 -36.95
N ASP A 617 24.72 -26.67 -37.98
CA ASP A 617 24.57 -26.23 -39.37
C ASP A 617 23.08 -26.11 -39.70
N TYR A 618 22.61 -24.87 -39.92
CA TYR A 618 21.20 -24.58 -40.20
C TYR A 618 20.74 -25.01 -41.60
N GLN A 619 21.67 -25.34 -42.50
CA GLN A 619 21.37 -25.85 -43.84
C GLN A 619 21.03 -27.34 -43.82
N ASP A 620 21.59 -28.10 -42.86
CA ASP A 620 21.21 -29.48 -42.59
C ASP A 620 19.91 -29.51 -41.77
N LYS A 621 18.79 -29.78 -42.44
CA LYS A 621 17.47 -29.86 -41.83
C LYS A 621 17.40 -30.89 -40.70
N ALA A 622 18.03 -32.05 -40.86
CA ALA A 622 17.97 -33.11 -39.84
C ALA A 622 18.79 -32.73 -38.60
N ALA A 623 19.95 -32.08 -38.80
CA ALA A 623 20.74 -31.54 -37.70
C ALA A 623 20.00 -30.41 -36.97
N LEU A 624 19.35 -29.50 -37.71
CA LEU A 624 18.54 -28.42 -37.14
C LEU A 624 17.37 -28.97 -36.33
N ASP A 625 16.60 -29.93 -36.87
CA ASP A 625 15.47 -30.54 -36.16
C ASP A 625 15.91 -31.23 -34.85
N ALA A 626 17.06 -31.93 -34.87
CA ALA A 626 17.66 -32.52 -33.67
C ALA A 626 18.13 -31.46 -32.65
N PHE A 627 18.73 -30.37 -33.13
CA PHE A 627 19.12 -29.23 -32.31
C PHE A 627 17.89 -28.60 -31.64
N LEU A 628 16.81 -28.33 -32.37
CA LEU A 628 15.60 -27.72 -31.83
C LEU A 628 14.99 -28.57 -30.72
N LEU A 629 14.90 -29.90 -30.90
CA LEU A 629 14.39 -30.81 -29.87
C LEU A 629 15.27 -30.81 -28.61
N SER A 630 16.59 -30.90 -28.76
CA SER A 630 17.52 -30.89 -27.62
C SER A 630 17.53 -29.53 -26.91
N TYR A 631 17.54 -28.44 -27.67
CA TYR A 631 17.56 -27.08 -27.15
C TYR A 631 16.23 -26.70 -26.50
N GLN A 632 15.08 -27.21 -26.98
CA GLN A 632 13.81 -27.06 -26.29
C GLN A 632 13.85 -27.69 -24.89
N ALA A 633 14.42 -28.90 -24.76
CA ALA A 633 14.57 -29.57 -23.47
C ALA A 633 15.53 -28.81 -22.53
N GLU A 634 16.63 -28.28 -23.07
CA GLU A 634 17.53 -27.39 -22.33
C GLU A 634 16.80 -26.12 -21.88
N TYR A 635 16.04 -25.48 -22.77
CA TYR A 635 15.29 -24.26 -22.49
C TYR A 635 14.22 -24.47 -21.42
N LYS A 636 13.60 -25.66 -21.37
CA LYS A 636 12.67 -26.02 -20.30
C LYS A 636 13.33 -25.89 -18.91
N SER A 637 14.60 -26.29 -18.77
CA SER A 637 15.33 -26.13 -17.52
C SER A 637 15.50 -24.65 -17.12
N TYR A 638 15.56 -23.73 -18.09
CA TYR A 638 15.64 -22.28 -17.83
C TYR A 638 14.31 -21.73 -17.33
N VAL A 639 13.19 -22.22 -17.85
CA VAL A 639 11.84 -21.87 -17.35
C VAL A 639 11.66 -22.40 -15.93
N ASP A 640 12.11 -23.63 -15.66
CA ASP A 640 12.05 -24.21 -14.31
C ASP A 640 12.95 -23.44 -13.33
N GLU A 641 14.15 -23.01 -13.76
CA GLU A 641 15.03 -22.10 -13.00
C GLU A 641 14.29 -20.79 -12.63
N ALA A 642 13.52 -20.21 -13.56
CA ALA A 642 12.75 -18.98 -13.33
C ALA A 642 11.60 -19.20 -12.34
N VAL A 643 10.93 -20.36 -12.40
CA VAL A 643 9.89 -20.74 -11.43
C VAL A 643 10.48 -20.91 -10.03
N ASP A 644 11.61 -21.58 -9.90
CA ASP A 644 12.26 -21.80 -8.60
C ASP A 644 12.82 -20.51 -8.01
N LEU A 645 13.40 -19.63 -8.82
CA LEU A 645 13.83 -18.30 -8.41
C LEU A 645 12.66 -17.47 -7.86
N SER A 646 11.49 -17.53 -8.51
CA SER A 646 10.28 -16.85 -8.02
C SER A 646 9.85 -17.36 -6.64
N ARG A 647 9.91 -18.67 -6.41
CA ARG A 647 9.58 -19.29 -5.11
C ARG A 647 10.59 -18.89 -4.03
N GLU A 648 11.88 -18.92 -4.37
CA GLU A 648 12.97 -18.54 -3.45
C GLU A 648 12.79 -17.09 -2.99
N ILE A 649 12.59 -16.14 -3.93
CA ILE A 649 12.44 -14.73 -3.59
C ILE A 649 11.13 -14.47 -2.86
N ARG A 650 10.05 -15.18 -3.17
CA ARG A 650 8.81 -15.07 -2.41
C ARG A 650 9.01 -15.50 -0.94
N GLN A 651 9.84 -16.51 -0.71
CA GLN A 651 10.15 -16.97 0.64
C GLN A 651 11.18 -16.05 1.34
N TYR A 652 12.16 -15.55 0.59
CA TYR A 652 13.24 -14.71 1.10
C TYR A 652 13.40 -13.44 0.22
N PRO A 653 12.54 -12.42 0.39
CA PRO A 653 12.54 -11.22 -0.45
C PRO A 653 13.91 -10.54 -0.54
N ILE A 654 14.69 -10.54 0.55
CA ILE A 654 16.04 -9.96 0.60
C ILE A 654 17.00 -10.55 -0.46
N PHE A 655 16.77 -11.77 -0.93
CA PHE A 655 17.60 -12.38 -1.98
C PHE A 655 17.39 -11.76 -3.36
N SER A 656 16.36 -10.94 -3.55
CA SER A 656 16.15 -10.21 -4.80
C SER A 656 17.20 -9.11 -5.04
N GLY A 657 17.93 -8.70 -3.99
CA GLY A 657 19.00 -7.70 -4.05
C GLY A 657 20.41 -8.29 -4.23
N LYS A 658 20.56 -9.59 -4.52
CA LYS A 658 21.87 -10.22 -4.77
C LYS A 658 22.53 -9.64 -6.03
N ASN A 659 23.87 -9.64 -6.07
CA ASN A 659 24.61 -9.26 -7.26
C ASN A 659 24.18 -10.10 -8.49
N GLY A 660 24.02 -9.44 -9.64
CA GLY A 660 23.50 -10.05 -10.87
C GLY A 660 21.96 -10.04 -11.00
N TYR A 661 21.27 -9.45 -10.01
CA TYR A 661 19.80 -9.38 -9.98
C TYR A 661 19.38 -7.92 -10.12
N ARG A 662 18.30 -7.68 -10.88
CA ARG A 662 17.55 -6.41 -10.87
C ARG A 662 16.12 -6.70 -10.44
N SER A 663 15.66 -6.06 -9.37
CA SER A 663 14.35 -6.30 -8.77
C SER A 663 13.80 -5.06 -8.08
N ASN A 664 12.46 -4.95 -8.05
CA ASN A 664 11.73 -3.98 -7.24
C ASN A 664 11.04 -4.61 -6.02
N VAL A 665 11.25 -5.89 -5.71
CA VAL A 665 10.49 -6.62 -4.67
C VAL A 665 10.60 -5.96 -3.29
N MET A 666 11.76 -5.38 -2.96
CA MET A 666 12.00 -4.70 -1.68
C MET A 666 11.50 -3.25 -1.64
N SER A 667 11.29 -2.63 -2.80
CA SER A 667 10.88 -1.23 -2.94
C SER A 667 9.55 -1.06 -3.68
N LEU A 668 8.74 -2.13 -3.68
CA LEU A 668 7.54 -2.18 -4.50
C LEU A 668 6.49 -1.18 -4.03
N ASN A 669 6.12 -0.27 -4.94
CA ASN A 669 5.00 0.65 -4.77
C ASN A 669 5.06 1.54 -3.51
N GLN A 670 6.26 1.90 -3.05
CA GLN A 670 6.41 2.65 -1.80
C GLN A 670 5.70 4.01 -1.84
N ILE A 671 5.74 4.73 -2.98
CA ILE A 671 5.13 6.05 -3.12
C ILE A 671 3.59 5.97 -3.00
N ASP A 672 2.92 5.07 -3.74
CA ASP A 672 1.46 4.98 -3.64
C ASP A 672 1.02 4.54 -2.26
N VAL A 673 1.71 3.54 -1.71
CA VAL A 673 1.39 3.07 -0.38
C VAL A 673 1.60 4.18 0.68
N GLU A 674 2.58 5.05 0.48
CA GLU A 674 2.82 6.19 1.36
C GLU A 674 1.76 7.28 1.21
N PHE A 675 1.44 7.71 0.00
CA PHE A 675 0.72 8.98 -0.22
C PHE A 675 -0.69 8.85 -0.81
N GLU A 676 -1.13 7.69 -1.31
CA GLU A 676 -2.41 7.54 -2.01
C GLU A 676 -3.60 8.02 -1.17
N SER A 677 -3.59 7.77 0.14
CA SER A 677 -4.63 8.23 1.05
C SER A 677 -4.71 9.77 1.12
N ASP A 678 -3.56 10.44 1.18
CA ASP A 678 -3.46 11.90 1.22
C ASP A 678 -3.87 12.52 -0.14
N VAL A 679 -3.47 11.89 -1.25
CA VAL A 679 -3.83 12.32 -2.61
C VAL A 679 -5.32 12.17 -2.85
N ARG A 680 -5.94 11.05 -2.44
CA ARG A 680 -7.39 10.86 -2.52
C ARG A 680 -8.15 11.88 -1.68
N GLU A 681 -7.67 12.19 -0.48
CA GLU A 681 -8.26 13.26 0.36
C GLU A 681 -8.27 14.60 -0.39
N LEU A 682 -7.14 14.97 -0.99
CA LEU A 682 -7.01 16.19 -1.79
C LEU A 682 -7.98 16.19 -2.98
N GLU A 683 -8.04 15.11 -3.75
CA GLU A 683 -8.95 14.96 -4.89
C GLU A 683 -10.42 15.16 -4.48
N PHE A 684 -10.84 14.60 -3.34
CA PHE A 684 -12.22 14.75 -2.86
C PHE A 684 -12.54 16.18 -2.40
N HIS A 685 -11.58 16.88 -1.79
CA HIS A 685 -11.77 18.30 -1.43
C HIS A 685 -11.95 19.19 -2.68
N LEU A 686 -11.33 18.81 -3.80
CA LEU A 686 -11.33 19.60 -5.04
C LEU A 686 -12.41 19.18 -6.04
N ALA A 687 -13.05 18.01 -5.85
CA ALA A 687 -13.97 17.41 -6.82
C ALA A 687 -15.18 18.29 -7.23
N TYR A 688 -15.53 19.30 -6.44
CA TYR A 688 -16.66 20.22 -6.70
C TYR A 688 -16.21 21.65 -7.01
N GLN A 689 -14.92 21.89 -7.20
CA GLN A 689 -14.40 23.23 -7.51
C GLN A 689 -14.38 23.45 -9.03
N GLU A 690 -15.29 24.30 -9.50
CA GLU A 690 -15.29 24.80 -10.87
C GLU A 690 -14.59 26.15 -10.96
N TYR A 691 -13.70 26.31 -11.94
CA TYR A 691 -12.98 27.55 -12.18
C TYR A 691 -13.45 28.17 -13.49
N LYS A 692 -13.79 29.46 -13.44
CA LYS A 692 -14.14 30.23 -14.65
C LYS A 692 -12.93 30.42 -15.58
N GLU A 693 -11.73 30.33 -15.02
CA GLU A 693 -10.46 30.53 -15.71
C GLU A 693 -9.44 29.51 -15.22
N PRO A 694 -8.39 29.20 -16.01
CA PRO A 694 -7.26 28.39 -15.56
C PRO A 694 -6.69 28.93 -14.23
N PRO A 695 -6.62 28.12 -13.16
CA PRO A 695 -6.21 28.58 -11.84
C PRO A 695 -4.69 28.74 -11.70
N VAL A 696 -4.26 29.37 -10.61
CA VAL A 696 -2.86 29.34 -10.16
C VAL A 696 -2.68 28.20 -9.17
N ALA A 697 -1.81 27.23 -9.47
CA ALA A 697 -1.63 26.04 -8.65
C ALA A 697 -0.53 26.23 -7.60
N PHE A 698 -0.87 26.13 -6.33
CA PHE A 698 0.07 26.04 -5.23
C PHE A 698 0.34 24.57 -4.91
N TYR A 699 1.53 24.08 -5.19
CA TYR A 699 1.87 22.65 -5.12
C TYR A 699 2.97 22.39 -4.10
N GLY A 700 2.86 21.30 -3.32
CA GLY A 700 3.88 21.02 -2.32
C GLY A 700 3.51 20.13 -1.15
N SER A 701 4.36 20.20 -0.12
CA SER A 701 4.25 19.40 1.10
C SER A 701 3.18 19.89 2.08
N SER A 702 3.19 19.34 3.30
CA SER A 702 2.26 19.73 4.37
C SER A 702 2.31 21.23 4.71
N THR A 703 3.42 21.91 4.44
CA THR A 703 3.50 23.37 4.59
C THR A 703 2.51 24.09 3.67
N MET A 704 2.28 23.57 2.47
CA MET A 704 1.25 24.09 1.58
C MET A 704 -0.15 23.63 2.05
N ARG A 705 -0.32 22.33 2.30
CA ARG A 705 -1.61 21.73 2.71
C ARG A 705 -2.23 22.39 3.96
N LEU A 706 -1.42 22.69 4.96
CA LEU A 706 -1.87 23.16 6.27
C LEU A 706 -2.10 24.68 6.34
N TRP A 707 -2.06 25.38 5.21
CA TRP A 707 -2.31 26.82 5.13
C TRP A 707 -3.80 27.13 5.34
N THR A 708 -4.22 27.27 6.60
CA THR A 708 -5.63 27.33 7.02
C THR A 708 -6.43 28.47 6.39
N ASP A 709 -5.81 29.64 6.20
CA ASP A 709 -6.46 30.82 5.62
C ASP A 709 -6.18 31.00 4.12
N PHE A 710 -5.69 29.97 3.42
CA PHE A 710 -5.33 30.05 2.00
C PHE A 710 -6.43 30.65 1.13
N SER A 711 -7.67 30.14 1.24
CA SER A 711 -8.80 30.59 0.41
C SER A 711 -9.13 32.07 0.66
N LYS A 712 -9.03 32.54 1.91
CA LYS A 712 -9.27 33.93 2.26
C LYS A 712 -8.37 34.89 1.50
N HIS A 713 -7.11 34.49 1.26
CA HIS A 713 -6.10 35.35 0.64
C HIS A 713 -5.96 35.15 -0.86
N PHE A 714 -6.12 33.92 -1.36
CA PHE A 714 -5.78 33.58 -2.75
C PHE A 714 -6.97 33.18 -3.63
N SER A 715 -8.17 32.93 -3.08
CA SER A 715 -9.38 32.77 -3.91
C SER A 715 -9.68 33.99 -4.79
N PRO A 716 -9.46 35.26 -4.36
CA PRO A 716 -9.59 36.43 -5.24
C PRO A 716 -8.67 36.40 -6.46
N HIS A 717 -7.60 35.61 -6.42
CA HIS A 717 -6.64 35.44 -7.51
C HIS A 717 -6.88 34.17 -8.33
N ASN A 718 -7.98 33.44 -8.09
CA ASN A 718 -8.28 32.15 -8.69
C ASN A 718 -7.16 31.12 -8.44
N ALA A 719 -6.60 31.11 -7.23
CA ALA A 719 -5.58 30.15 -6.83
C ALA A 719 -6.18 28.92 -6.13
N ILE A 720 -5.48 27.80 -6.27
CA ILE A 720 -5.86 26.49 -5.73
C ILE A 720 -4.70 25.90 -4.95
N ASN A 721 -5.02 25.26 -3.83
CA ASN A 721 -4.03 24.59 -2.99
C ASN A 721 -4.02 23.10 -3.31
N LEU A 722 -2.95 22.64 -3.93
CA LEU A 722 -2.68 21.27 -4.34
C LEU A 722 -1.63 20.60 -3.44
N GLY A 723 -1.42 21.13 -2.23
CA GLY A 723 -0.52 20.52 -1.25
C GLY A 723 -1.12 19.27 -0.60
N PHE A 724 -0.29 18.25 -0.38
CA PHE A 724 -0.71 17.00 0.28
C PHE A 724 0.24 16.60 1.43
N GLY A 725 -0.24 15.71 2.31
CA GLY A 725 0.41 15.39 3.58
C GLY A 725 1.77 14.73 3.39
N GLY A 726 2.83 15.26 4.02
CA GLY A 726 4.15 14.63 4.02
C GLY A 726 4.86 14.55 2.67
N ALA A 727 4.36 15.23 1.63
CA ALA A 727 4.91 15.10 0.28
C ALA A 727 6.42 15.37 0.25
N THR A 728 7.15 14.49 -0.41
CA THR A 728 8.53 14.67 -0.87
C THR A 728 8.50 15.21 -2.30
N LEU A 729 9.63 15.73 -2.80
CA LEU A 729 9.74 16.12 -4.21
C LEU A 729 9.52 14.92 -5.14
N GLU A 730 10.01 13.73 -4.76
CA GLU A 730 9.75 12.49 -5.49
C GLU A 730 8.25 12.18 -5.61
N ALA A 731 7.51 12.29 -4.52
CA ALA A 731 6.05 12.14 -4.55
C ALA A 731 5.40 13.24 -5.42
N CYS A 732 5.91 14.48 -5.36
CA CYS A 732 5.42 15.56 -6.19
C CYS A 732 5.63 15.30 -7.69
N VAL A 733 6.76 14.71 -8.07
CA VAL A 733 7.06 14.27 -9.45
C VAL A 733 6.14 13.13 -9.86
N TYR A 734 5.93 12.15 -8.97
CA TYR A 734 5.11 10.97 -9.23
C TYR A 734 3.63 11.32 -9.45
N TYR A 735 3.04 12.17 -8.60
CA TYR A 735 1.62 12.54 -8.69
C TYR A 735 1.33 13.75 -9.59
N PHE A 736 2.34 14.31 -10.25
CA PHE A 736 2.17 15.52 -11.07
C PHE A 736 1.03 15.40 -12.08
N GLU A 737 0.99 14.33 -12.87
CA GLU A 737 -0.02 14.13 -13.90
C GLU A 737 -1.43 14.00 -13.31
N ARG A 738 -1.54 13.38 -12.12
CA ARG A 738 -2.82 13.11 -11.45
C ARG A 738 -3.35 14.33 -10.70
N ILE A 739 -2.49 15.12 -10.07
CA ILE A 739 -2.89 16.27 -9.25
C ILE A 739 -2.93 17.56 -10.08
N ILE A 740 -1.96 17.81 -10.96
CA ILE A 740 -1.81 19.12 -11.62
C ILE A 740 -2.62 19.21 -12.91
N LEU A 741 -2.49 18.22 -13.80
CA LEU A 741 -3.04 18.31 -15.16
C LEU A 741 -4.56 18.44 -15.24
N PRO A 742 -5.37 17.81 -14.35
CA PRO A 742 -6.81 18.01 -14.37
C PRO A 742 -7.24 19.46 -14.21
N HIS A 743 -6.42 20.29 -13.56
CA HIS A 743 -6.72 21.70 -13.30
C HIS A 743 -6.17 22.65 -14.36
N LYS A 744 -5.28 22.21 -15.26
CA LYS A 744 -4.68 23.01 -16.35
C LYS A 744 -4.24 24.41 -15.87
N PRO A 745 -3.35 24.52 -14.87
CA PRO A 745 -3.05 25.81 -14.27
C PRO A 745 -2.35 26.75 -15.24
N ARG A 746 -2.59 28.07 -15.09
CA ARG A 746 -1.89 29.11 -15.86
C ARG A 746 -0.52 29.48 -15.28
N SER A 747 -0.30 29.21 -13.99
CA SER A 747 0.96 29.42 -13.29
C SER A 747 1.05 28.48 -12.08
N MET A 748 2.27 28.21 -11.62
CA MET A 748 2.52 27.35 -10.46
C MET A 748 3.38 28.05 -9.41
N VAL A 749 3.07 27.80 -8.13
CA VAL A 749 3.88 28.16 -6.96
C VAL A 749 4.24 26.87 -6.24
N ILE A 750 5.52 26.54 -6.15
CA ILE A 750 6.00 25.23 -5.70
C ILE A 750 6.78 25.37 -4.40
N TYR A 751 6.43 24.56 -3.40
CA TYR A 751 7.18 24.39 -2.15
C TYR A 751 7.31 22.91 -1.78
N ALA A 752 8.50 22.35 -1.89
CA ALA A 752 8.84 21.03 -1.37
C ALA A 752 10.36 20.92 -1.12
N GLY A 753 10.82 19.82 -0.52
CA GLY A 753 12.24 19.56 -0.24
C GLY A 753 12.60 19.51 1.24
N ASP A 754 11.78 20.05 2.14
CA ASP A 754 12.07 20.00 3.58
C ASP A 754 11.93 18.59 4.14
N ASN A 755 10.98 17.80 3.65
CA ASN A 755 10.85 16.37 4.00
C ASN A 755 11.95 15.52 3.38
N ASP A 756 12.35 15.79 2.13
CA ASP A 756 13.43 15.09 1.44
C ASP A 756 14.75 15.21 2.23
N ILE A 757 15.10 16.43 2.64
CA ILE A 757 16.28 16.69 3.49
C ILE A 757 16.09 16.06 4.88
N GLY A 758 14.86 16.07 5.40
CA GLY A 758 14.49 15.36 6.63
C GLY A 758 14.76 13.85 6.56
N ASN A 759 14.58 13.26 5.38
CA ASN A 759 14.88 11.86 5.07
C ASN A 759 16.33 11.68 4.57
N HIS A 760 17.23 12.59 4.96
CA HIS A 760 18.67 12.54 4.67
C HIS A 760 19.06 12.66 3.19
N CYS A 761 18.18 13.14 2.31
CA CYS A 761 18.60 13.53 0.96
C CYS A 761 19.55 14.74 1.01
N ASP A 762 20.60 14.70 0.20
CA ASP A 762 21.51 15.83 0.05
C ASP A 762 20.91 16.93 -0.87
N SER A 763 21.59 18.08 -0.91
CA SER A 763 21.13 19.22 -1.70
C SER A 763 21.12 18.96 -3.21
N ASN A 764 22.00 18.08 -3.73
CA ASN A 764 22.06 17.79 -5.16
C ASN A 764 20.85 16.96 -5.57
N ARG A 765 20.50 15.92 -4.80
CA ARG A 765 19.33 15.09 -5.07
C ARG A 765 18.04 15.89 -5.04
N VAL A 766 17.90 16.81 -4.09
CA VAL A 766 16.76 17.75 -4.02
C VAL A 766 16.65 18.57 -5.31
N VAL A 767 17.77 19.10 -5.82
CA VAL A 767 17.79 19.91 -7.04
C VAL A 767 17.49 19.07 -8.28
N GLU A 768 18.00 17.83 -8.36
CA GLU A 768 17.65 16.88 -9.42
C GLU A 768 16.14 16.64 -9.49
N LEU A 769 15.47 16.43 -8.35
CA LEU A 769 14.03 16.24 -8.32
C LEU A 769 13.25 17.50 -8.73
N TYR A 770 13.76 18.69 -8.40
CA TYR A 770 13.20 19.94 -8.95
C TYR A 770 13.37 20.00 -10.48
N VAL A 771 14.50 19.56 -11.03
CA VAL A 771 14.71 19.48 -12.48
C VAL A 771 13.71 18.51 -13.11
N GLU A 772 13.52 17.31 -12.54
CA GLU A 772 12.53 16.33 -13.02
C GLU A 772 11.10 16.92 -13.00
N LEU A 773 10.73 17.63 -11.93
CA LEU A 773 9.42 18.27 -11.84
C LEU A 773 9.25 19.39 -12.89
N LEU A 774 10.27 20.24 -13.08
CA LEU A 774 10.26 21.28 -14.11
C LEU A 774 10.19 20.68 -15.51
N GLN A 775 10.87 19.57 -15.78
CA GLN A 775 10.77 18.85 -17.06
C GLN A 775 9.36 18.32 -17.33
N LYS A 776 8.66 17.80 -16.31
CA LYS A 776 7.25 17.43 -16.43
C LYS A 776 6.36 18.65 -16.74
N ILE A 777 6.61 19.78 -16.07
CA ILE A 777 5.91 21.03 -16.36
C ILE A 777 6.15 21.45 -17.81
N ASP A 778 7.40 21.46 -18.29
CA ASP A 778 7.72 21.86 -19.67
C ASP A 778 7.11 20.92 -20.71
N LYS A 779 7.04 19.62 -20.41
CA LYS A 779 6.42 18.62 -21.28
C LYS A 779 4.91 18.79 -21.39
N HIS A 780 4.21 19.03 -20.28
CA HIS A 780 2.74 18.99 -20.24
C HIS A 780 2.07 20.37 -20.22
N LEU A 781 2.77 21.40 -19.74
CA LEU A 781 2.30 22.77 -19.56
C LEU A 781 3.37 23.76 -20.06
N PRO A 782 3.72 23.73 -21.36
CA PRO A 782 4.85 24.47 -21.89
C PRO A 782 4.71 25.99 -21.67
N GLY A 783 5.77 26.61 -21.15
CA GLY A 783 5.90 28.07 -21.05
C GLY A 783 5.19 28.73 -19.87
N ILE A 784 4.47 28.00 -19.01
CA ILE A 784 3.79 28.62 -17.87
C ILE A 784 4.77 29.22 -16.85
N PRO A 785 4.41 30.35 -16.19
CA PRO A 785 5.20 30.92 -15.10
C PRO A 785 5.26 29.99 -13.88
N VAL A 786 6.47 29.79 -13.34
CA VAL A 786 6.72 28.95 -12.16
C VAL A 786 7.44 29.76 -11.09
N THR A 787 6.92 29.76 -9.85
CA THR A 787 7.60 30.34 -8.69
C THR A 787 8.06 29.23 -7.77
N LEU A 788 9.37 29.14 -7.52
CA LEU A 788 9.98 28.21 -6.57
C LEU A 788 10.17 28.93 -5.23
N ILE A 789 9.51 28.43 -4.19
CA ILE A 789 9.66 28.97 -2.83
C ILE A 789 10.89 28.33 -2.16
N SER A 790 11.68 29.12 -1.46
CA SER A 790 12.78 28.63 -0.61
C SER A 790 12.32 27.57 0.40
N ILE A 791 13.09 26.49 0.54
CA ILE A 791 12.93 25.48 1.57
C ILE A 791 13.13 26.12 2.95
N LYS A 792 12.16 25.94 3.86
CA LYS A 792 12.26 26.50 5.23
C LYS A 792 13.18 25.64 6.10
N CYS A 793 13.96 26.28 6.99
CA CYS A 793 14.53 25.59 8.15
C CYS A 793 13.59 25.76 9.35
N SER A 794 13.03 24.66 9.84
CA SER A 794 12.25 24.63 11.08
C SER A 794 13.17 24.36 12.28
N PRO A 795 12.76 24.68 13.52
CA PRO A 795 13.56 24.33 14.70
C PRO A 795 13.91 22.84 14.76
N THR A 796 12.97 21.96 14.39
CA THR A 796 13.19 20.50 14.29
C THR A 796 14.26 20.12 13.25
N ARG A 797 14.54 20.96 12.25
CA ARG A 797 15.53 20.71 11.18
C ARG A 797 16.77 21.62 11.28
N LEU A 798 17.02 22.20 12.46
CA LEU A 798 18.14 23.14 12.64
C LEU A 798 19.50 22.51 12.33
N THR A 799 19.69 21.22 12.64
CA THR A 799 20.92 20.47 12.33
C THR A 799 21.16 20.31 10.82
N MET A 800 20.12 20.45 10.00
CA MET A 800 20.16 20.31 8.54
C MET A 800 20.22 21.67 7.82
N ARG A 801 20.37 22.78 8.56
CA ARG A 801 20.33 24.15 8.03
C ARG A 801 21.32 24.37 6.89
N SER A 802 22.54 23.86 6.99
CA SER A 802 23.57 24.02 5.95
C SER A 802 23.16 23.37 4.63
N THR A 803 22.56 22.18 4.68
CA THR A 803 22.01 21.49 3.50
C THR A 803 20.84 22.26 2.90
N ILE A 804 19.93 22.78 3.73
CA ILE A 804 18.79 23.60 3.30
C ILE A 804 19.26 24.89 2.61
N GLU A 805 20.21 25.61 3.20
CA GLU A 805 20.76 26.84 2.63
C GLU A 805 21.49 26.57 1.30
N LYS A 806 22.24 25.47 1.22
CA LYS A 806 22.91 25.04 -0.02
C LYS A 806 21.90 24.68 -1.10
N ALA A 807 20.86 23.92 -0.77
CA ALA A 807 19.78 23.58 -1.70
C ALA A 807 19.07 24.85 -2.20
N ASN A 808 18.74 25.77 -1.30
CA ASN A 808 18.12 27.06 -1.64
C ASN A 808 18.96 27.88 -2.64
N GLN A 809 20.28 27.96 -2.44
CA GLN A 809 21.18 28.63 -3.39
C GLN A 809 21.20 27.95 -4.76
N GLN A 810 21.14 26.61 -4.80
CA GLN A 810 21.10 25.85 -6.06
C GLN A 810 19.75 26.02 -6.77
N ILE A 811 18.63 26.01 -6.03
CA ILE A 811 17.27 26.25 -6.56
C ILE A 811 17.16 27.66 -7.12
N GLU A 812 17.74 28.67 -6.46
CA GLU A 812 17.77 30.03 -6.98
C GLU A 812 18.51 30.10 -8.32
N ARG A 813 19.65 29.39 -8.45
CA ARG A 813 20.38 29.31 -9.73
C ARG A 813 19.57 28.58 -10.80
N LEU A 814 18.91 27.48 -10.44
CA LEU A 814 18.04 26.71 -11.34
C LEU A 814 16.88 27.57 -11.87
N ALA A 815 16.27 28.41 -11.02
CA ALA A 815 15.21 29.33 -11.46
C ALA A 815 15.68 30.31 -12.55
N ARG A 816 16.99 30.63 -12.59
CA ARG A 816 17.56 31.53 -13.62
C ARG A 816 17.85 30.80 -14.93
N THR A 817 17.96 29.46 -14.94
CA THR A 817 18.27 28.69 -16.15
C THR A 817 17.02 28.32 -16.96
N ARG A 818 15.84 28.30 -16.33
CA ARG A 818 14.56 28.04 -17.00
C ARG A 818 13.80 29.35 -17.24
N PRO A 819 13.39 29.68 -18.49
CA PRO A 819 12.53 30.83 -18.76
C PRO A 819 11.23 30.80 -17.93
N ASN A 820 10.64 31.97 -17.69
CA ASN A 820 9.39 32.11 -16.92
C ASN A 820 9.45 31.40 -15.55
N THR A 821 10.60 31.47 -14.87
CA THR A 821 10.77 30.90 -13.53
C THR A 821 11.34 31.95 -12.58
N GLN A 822 10.79 32.04 -11.37
CA GLN A 822 11.26 32.95 -10.32
C GLN A 822 11.53 32.16 -9.04
N TYR A 823 12.57 32.57 -8.31
CA TYR A 823 12.83 32.11 -6.96
C TYR A 823 12.31 33.14 -5.97
N LEU A 824 11.58 32.70 -4.95
CA LEU A 824 11.08 33.54 -3.87
C LEU A 824 11.62 33.05 -2.52
N ASP A 825 12.46 33.87 -1.90
CA ASP A 825 12.94 33.62 -0.55
C ASP A 825 11.88 33.99 0.49
N LEU A 826 11.27 32.96 1.06
CA LEU A 826 10.39 33.04 2.22
C LEU A 826 11.06 32.53 3.50
N PHE A 827 12.18 31.82 3.41
CA PHE A 827 12.92 31.30 4.56
C PHE A 827 13.47 32.44 5.40
N SER A 828 14.02 33.49 4.79
CA SER A 828 14.53 34.66 5.54
C SER A 828 13.47 35.37 6.39
N THR A 829 12.19 35.29 6.02
CA THR A 829 11.09 35.88 6.82
C THR A 829 10.94 35.21 8.19
N LEU A 830 11.37 33.95 8.29
CA LEU A 830 11.33 33.13 9.50
C LEU A 830 12.53 33.37 10.43
N LEU A 831 13.50 34.18 9.99
CA LEU A 831 14.69 34.50 10.77
C LEU A 831 14.55 35.85 11.50
N ASP A 832 15.15 35.95 12.69
CA ASP A 832 15.35 37.20 13.40
C ASP A 832 16.52 38.02 12.80
N ARG A 833 16.81 39.19 13.39
CA ARG A 833 17.88 40.08 12.90
C ARG A 833 19.28 39.49 13.11
N GLN A 834 19.41 38.48 13.97
CA GLN A 834 20.65 37.77 14.28
C GLN A 834 20.79 36.50 13.43
N GLY A 835 19.80 36.17 12.61
CA GLY A 835 19.78 34.99 11.75
C GLY A 835 19.30 33.72 12.46
N ASN A 836 18.71 33.81 13.66
CA ASN A 836 18.11 32.67 14.38
C ASN A 836 16.65 32.46 13.95
N ILE A 837 16.16 31.23 14.11
CA ILE A 837 14.78 30.86 13.79
C ILE A 837 13.82 31.48 14.81
N LYS A 838 12.79 32.18 14.33
CA LYS A 838 11.69 32.68 15.16
C LYS A 838 10.75 31.53 15.56
N GLU A 839 11.02 30.87 16.69
CA GLU A 839 10.23 29.70 17.12
C GLU A 839 8.73 29.99 17.29
N ASN A 840 8.36 31.24 17.61
CA ASN A 840 6.96 31.67 17.74
C ASN A 840 6.17 31.69 16.42
N LEU A 841 6.81 31.40 15.28
CA LEU A 841 6.21 31.23 13.95
C LEU A 841 5.89 29.77 13.62
N PHE A 842 6.21 28.84 14.51
CA PHE A 842 5.93 27.42 14.34
C PHE A 842 4.81 26.95 15.28
N GLU A 843 4.18 25.85 14.92
CA GLU A 843 3.23 25.12 15.77
C GLU A 843 3.97 24.39 16.91
N GLY A 844 3.20 23.80 17.84
CA GLY A 844 3.76 23.04 18.96
C GLY A 844 4.60 21.81 18.56
N ASP A 845 4.58 21.41 17.30
CA ASP A 845 5.46 20.36 16.76
C ASP A 845 6.83 20.87 16.29
N ARG A 846 7.06 22.20 16.36
CA ARG A 846 8.30 22.89 15.94
C ARG A 846 8.72 22.57 14.49
N LEU A 847 7.80 22.07 13.68
CA LEU A 847 8.02 21.66 12.30
C LEU A 847 7.16 22.45 11.33
N HIS A 848 5.87 22.56 11.62
CA HIS A 848 4.88 23.23 10.78
C HIS A 848 4.74 24.70 11.14
N LEU A 849 4.39 25.51 10.14
CA LEU A 849 4.15 26.93 10.31
C LEU A 849 2.80 27.18 10.98
N ASN A 850 2.74 28.20 11.84
CA ASN A 850 1.47 28.67 12.41
C ASN A 850 0.91 29.85 11.61
N HIS A 851 -0.29 30.32 11.97
CA HIS A 851 -0.98 31.41 11.26
C HIS A 851 -0.12 32.68 11.07
N LYS A 852 0.71 33.06 12.05
CA LYS A 852 1.55 34.27 11.97
C LYS A 852 2.61 34.17 10.89
N ALA A 853 3.16 32.97 10.68
CA ALA A 853 4.11 32.72 9.61
C ALA A 853 3.45 32.77 8.25
N TYR A 854 2.25 32.19 8.13
CA TYR A 854 1.45 32.24 6.91
C TYR A 854 1.03 33.68 6.55
N ASP A 855 0.76 34.55 7.52
CA ASP A 855 0.51 35.98 7.26
C ASP A 855 1.72 36.65 6.60
N LEU A 856 2.94 36.41 7.13
CA LEU A 856 4.19 36.94 6.56
C LEU A 856 4.45 36.40 5.14
N TRP A 857 4.22 35.10 4.92
CA TRP A 857 4.37 34.48 3.60
C TRP A 857 3.34 35.03 2.61
N THR A 858 2.09 35.24 3.05
CA THR A 858 1.02 35.84 2.24
C THR A 858 1.42 37.24 1.78
N GLU A 859 1.84 38.10 2.70
CA GLU A 859 2.28 39.48 2.39
C GLU A 859 3.37 39.45 1.32
N LYS A 860 4.39 38.60 1.52
CA LYS A 860 5.52 38.50 0.59
C LYS A 860 5.10 37.99 -0.80
N LEU A 861 4.26 36.96 -0.89
CA LEU A 861 3.76 36.44 -2.18
C LEU A 861 2.93 37.47 -2.96
N LEU A 862 2.13 38.27 -2.25
CA LEU A 862 1.34 39.33 -2.88
C LEU A 862 2.20 40.46 -3.45
N THR A 863 3.42 40.68 -2.94
CA THR A 863 4.37 41.62 -3.58
C THR A 863 4.82 41.17 -4.98
N THR A 864 4.80 39.87 -5.25
CA THR A 864 5.12 39.26 -6.55
C THR A 864 3.89 38.94 -7.40
N ALA A 865 2.73 39.51 -7.04
CA ALA A 865 1.45 39.20 -7.67
C ALA A 865 1.44 39.38 -9.20
N ALA A 866 2.24 40.32 -9.71
CA ALA A 866 2.36 40.57 -11.14
C ALA A 866 2.89 39.35 -11.92
N PHE A 867 3.81 38.59 -11.35
CA PHE A 867 4.36 37.39 -12.00
C PHE A 867 3.50 36.14 -11.75
N ILE A 868 2.96 36.01 -10.53
CA ILE A 868 2.26 34.79 -10.09
C ILE A 868 0.81 34.76 -10.59
N PHE A 869 0.08 35.87 -10.53
CA PHE A 869 -1.37 35.88 -10.68
C PHE A 869 -1.86 36.53 -11.98
N GLN A 870 -1.05 37.34 -12.66
CA GLN A 870 -1.43 37.95 -13.94
C GLN A 870 -1.55 36.89 -15.04
N LYS A 871 -2.32 37.25 -16.07
CA LYS A 871 -2.72 36.38 -17.18
C LYS A 871 -1.71 36.37 -18.30
#